data_AF-A0A1P8NBQ7-F1
#
_entry.id   AF-A0A1P8NBQ7-F1
#
_cell.length_a   1.000
_cell.length_b   1.000
_cell.length_c   1.000
_cell.angle_alpha   90.00
_cell.angle_beta   90.00
_cell.angle_gamma   90.00
#
_symmetry.space_group_name_H-M   'P 1'
#
loop_
_entity.id
_entity.type
_entity.pdbx_description
1 polymer ?
#
loop_
_entity_poly.entity_id
_entity_poly.type
_entity_poly.pdbx_seq_one_letter_code
_entity_poly.pdbx_strand_id
1 'polypeptide(L)'
;MSATTKPAPIRLEDHKVPSMPTATKVRYGDGRILPVGGGLWLYRKAPMAPARDAKSHARALEVGDPIAAAFEEIAAETQYTTARRSMARSRYRPFHLLLVNLPRRYSPPEDSRISSTLQNWFAGERVQDRVLLMGTKLTDTLGGSDRSLRDAFDSVVTSLATAEVPMSDYAGDLEDVDGMLTRSGFTIPTPKDFHLAESWWAAGGSADATILPHADHLHVFRTVAGAQTAARLDVNSCKDWPTGIEGHHVLRMGSVHGLDLPFAAAKNSLSAWATSLLDRGAVMVSIRGKVEPSPITRKELRRQRERYLRDIHTARAEGRMDDQQQEEMLATLESVEGAYSSGKAFPTLVETSVVAAFTGQGKKRLDSLGSGTAFEVASMDNRQELALAESWLGSPARANPNLMDLPSSTVAYSGLPSLSTVGDARGINVGFTVHDRQEALMSATKSSDQDIYPIGAVVGSSGSGKLCSLSTILPTPTGYTTMGEVMPGQEVIGRDGRPVRVAAKSPVKKKPDLYRVSFSDGQSVLADYDHQWVVSDHRDRHGHTSAERNRALDAWTAAHAAADAVARTAGSYSGTHVSTAADLAQIMRGVSGTGIEDAARVVASLAMMDLAPLRDGHGRGGRGIYPTREALSALAGRIRQQYAVRPRTAVGERRMTTGEMLADGLHLPGGAVNFAIRIAAPLELPEICPPGDPYTVGARLAGGPGAPDAGISVAFLRASYDQRLALLQGLADAAGTVADRSGHVELTLTGQRLATDALELVRSLGIKATLTDAPATPEASTAGYRVAFTTAQPVFGREDSNARLPDQVPETSQWLYVASIEKVAAEPAACVTVDSTDRTYLVGRGMVPTSNTQFLAYSAFQYALEGRPVIVIDPKKGSDLSAAFGQDCTTYSLDSFAGSSGGLGGSGGTGVCDPLRFSKTPADGINTAVSVLHDVNVWPHGSRQNLEADLQAALKYGVAHGAKAIGTALQIAKADGEASAELADPILRQSRTDPMFGAIVGLDDKGEVLSASEGITYIRVGNANLELPPMGVDQASLGLTQRISAALIRMLVFGSAEALRDRRGVLMLDEAWVFLGAGAEEMERLGRLSRSLEVFPILFTQRVSDLLEANLTNHIARGIILHTKDPKEAEAAFRLFGVEPTQERMDFTTAPERIGKGGANWKSRKPLFTYDDRDNRTGLLRGAVGLYCDLDDRAVDVEIKIPPDFLAKASTNALDRAKREGRAVI
;
A
#
# COMPACT_ATOMS: atom_id res chain seq x y z
N MET A 1 -64.01 -24.45 -5.88
CA MET A 1 -62.73 -24.86 -6.49
C MET A 1 -62.68 -24.24 -7.87
N SER A 2 -61.65 -23.44 -8.17
CA SER A 2 -61.53 -22.72 -9.45
C SER A 2 -60.15 -22.97 -10.05
N ALA A 3 -60.09 -23.45 -11.29
CA ALA A 3 -58.86 -23.71 -12.00
C ALA A 3 -58.41 -22.46 -12.76
N THR A 4 -57.81 -21.49 -12.05
CA THR A 4 -57.18 -20.33 -12.68
C THR A 4 -55.88 -20.76 -13.37
N THR A 5 -55.86 -20.67 -14.70
CA THR A 5 -54.71 -21.00 -15.55
C THR A 5 -53.46 -20.23 -15.16
N LYS A 6 -52.32 -20.92 -15.02
CA LYS A 6 -51.01 -20.26 -15.01
C LYS A 6 -50.81 -19.48 -16.31
N PRO A 7 -50.20 -18.28 -16.30
CA PRO A 7 -49.68 -17.68 -17.52
C PRO A 7 -48.60 -18.59 -18.11
N ALA A 8 -48.50 -18.62 -19.44
CA ALA A 8 -47.42 -19.33 -20.14
C ALA A 8 -46.06 -18.66 -19.83
N PRO A 9 -44.95 -19.42 -19.79
CA PRO A 9 -43.62 -18.84 -19.65
C PRO A 9 -43.29 -17.96 -20.87
N ILE A 10 -42.84 -16.74 -20.61
CA ILE A 10 -42.37 -15.82 -21.65
C ILE A 10 -41.11 -16.41 -22.28
N ARG A 11 -41.10 -16.58 -23.60
CA ARG A 11 -39.90 -17.01 -24.35
C ARG A 11 -39.08 -15.79 -24.74
N LEU A 12 -37.77 -15.86 -24.55
CA LEU A 12 -36.83 -14.79 -24.94
C LEU A 12 -36.74 -14.61 -26.47
N GLU A 13 -37.21 -15.60 -27.23
CA GLU A 13 -37.26 -15.67 -28.68
C GLU A 13 -38.16 -14.59 -29.32
N ASP A 14 -39.25 -14.20 -28.64
CA ASP A 14 -40.35 -13.43 -29.24
C ASP A 14 -40.12 -11.90 -29.28
N HIS A 15 -39.08 -11.39 -28.61
CA HIS A 15 -38.84 -9.95 -28.48
C HIS A 15 -38.16 -9.33 -29.71
N LYS A 16 -38.92 -9.12 -30.79
CA LYS A 16 -38.53 -8.21 -31.89
C LYS A 16 -38.41 -6.78 -31.35
N VAL A 17 -37.20 -6.22 -31.28
CA VAL A 17 -36.97 -4.80 -30.97
C VAL A 17 -36.54 -4.06 -32.23
N PRO A 18 -37.35 -3.11 -32.75
CA PRO A 18 -36.93 -2.20 -33.80
C PRO A 18 -35.83 -1.28 -33.29
N SER A 19 -34.79 -1.08 -34.11
CA SER A 19 -33.73 -0.10 -33.89
C SER A 19 -33.65 0.77 -35.13
N MET A 20 -33.61 2.09 -34.96
CA MET A 20 -33.33 3.10 -35.99
C MET A 20 -32.79 4.28 -35.18
N PRO A 21 -31.46 4.47 -35.15
CA PRO A 21 -30.78 5.14 -36.27
C PRO A 21 -29.56 4.38 -36.82
N THR A 22 -29.32 3.14 -36.39
CA THR A 22 -28.10 2.37 -36.75
C THR A 22 -28.29 1.56 -38.04
N ALA A 23 -27.29 0.75 -38.43
CA ALA A 23 -27.46 -0.22 -39.51
C ALA A 23 -28.40 -1.39 -39.16
N THR A 24 -28.75 -1.61 -37.88
CA THR A 24 -29.71 -2.63 -37.42
C THR A 24 -31.13 -2.23 -37.82
N LYS A 25 -31.88 -3.09 -38.52
CA LYS A 25 -33.33 -2.94 -38.78
C LYS A 25 -34.16 -3.65 -37.71
N VAL A 26 -33.77 -4.88 -37.34
CA VAL A 26 -34.39 -5.70 -36.29
C VAL A 26 -33.31 -6.45 -35.51
N ARG A 27 -33.42 -6.46 -34.18
CA ARG A 27 -32.61 -7.28 -33.27
C ARG A 27 -33.48 -8.36 -32.62
N TYR A 28 -32.97 -9.58 -32.52
CA TYR A 28 -33.60 -10.72 -31.85
C TYR A 28 -32.87 -11.05 -30.53
N GLY A 29 -33.60 -11.63 -29.55
CA GLY A 29 -33.07 -11.91 -28.21
C GLY A 29 -31.94 -12.94 -28.18
N ASP A 30 -31.85 -13.81 -29.19
CA ASP A 30 -30.79 -14.81 -29.37
C ASP A 30 -29.57 -14.30 -30.16
N GLY A 31 -29.42 -12.98 -30.29
CA GLY A 31 -28.26 -12.33 -30.89
C GLY A 31 -28.24 -12.31 -32.43
N ARG A 32 -29.33 -12.70 -33.09
CA ARG A 32 -29.50 -12.47 -34.54
C ARG A 32 -29.79 -10.98 -34.81
N ILE A 33 -29.25 -10.47 -35.92
CA ILE A 33 -29.43 -9.10 -36.40
C ILE A 33 -29.81 -9.14 -37.88
N LEU A 34 -30.91 -8.46 -38.22
CA LEU A 34 -31.26 -8.12 -39.59
C LEU A 34 -30.86 -6.65 -39.85
N PRO A 35 -29.85 -6.37 -40.67
CA PRO A 35 -29.46 -5.01 -41.00
C PRO A 35 -30.32 -4.41 -42.13
N VAL A 36 -30.31 -3.08 -42.26
CA VAL A 36 -30.98 -2.33 -43.35
C VAL A 36 -30.50 -2.79 -44.74
N GLY A 37 -29.23 -3.22 -44.85
CA GLY A 37 -28.64 -3.77 -46.08
C GLY A 37 -29.03 -5.22 -46.43
N GLY A 38 -29.81 -5.89 -45.59
CA GLY A 38 -30.39 -7.21 -45.88
C GLY A 38 -29.48 -8.44 -45.66
N GLY A 39 -30.15 -9.57 -45.41
CA GLY A 39 -29.55 -10.87 -45.07
C GLY A 39 -29.11 -10.95 -43.61
N LEU A 40 -29.45 -12.07 -42.98
CA LEU A 40 -29.35 -12.27 -41.54
C LEU A 40 -27.89 -12.43 -41.06
N TRP A 41 -27.56 -11.85 -39.91
CA TRP A 41 -26.29 -12.06 -39.21
C TRP A 41 -26.54 -12.69 -37.85
N LEU A 42 -25.61 -13.55 -37.40
CA LEU A 42 -25.53 -14.00 -36.00
C LEU A 42 -24.38 -13.26 -35.32
N TYR A 43 -24.63 -12.64 -34.17
CA TYR A 43 -23.59 -12.07 -33.30
C TYR A 43 -23.49 -12.85 -31.99
N ARG A 44 -22.25 -13.08 -31.56
CA ARG A 44 -21.89 -13.73 -30.30
C ARG A 44 -20.80 -12.91 -29.58
N LYS A 45 -20.79 -12.98 -28.26
CA LYS A 45 -19.82 -12.29 -27.40
C LYS A 45 -18.62 -13.21 -27.18
N ALA A 46 -17.42 -12.71 -27.47
CA ALA A 46 -16.18 -13.42 -27.23
C ALA A 46 -15.90 -13.56 -25.72
N PRO A 47 -15.28 -14.65 -25.27
CA PRO A 47 -14.69 -14.70 -23.94
C PRO A 47 -13.57 -13.64 -23.84
N MET A 48 -13.37 -13.09 -22.64
CA MET A 48 -12.37 -12.05 -22.37
C MET A 48 -11.66 -12.33 -21.06
N ALA A 49 -10.33 -12.18 -21.04
CA ALA A 49 -9.48 -12.50 -19.89
C ALA A 49 -8.17 -11.68 -19.92
N PRO A 50 -7.32 -11.70 -18.87
CA PRO A 50 -6.09 -10.89 -18.81
C PRO A 50 -4.97 -11.42 -19.72
N ALA A 51 -5.08 -11.23 -21.04
CA ALA A 51 -4.03 -11.66 -21.98
C ALA A 51 -2.71 -10.89 -21.78
N ARG A 52 -2.79 -9.58 -21.48
CA ARG A 52 -1.63 -8.72 -21.18
C ARG A 52 -0.89 -9.17 -19.92
N ASP A 53 -1.64 -9.46 -18.86
CA ASP A 53 -1.10 -9.67 -17.51
C ASP A 53 -0.75 -11.14 -17.23
N ALA A 54 -1.24 -12.07 -18.08
CA ALA A 54 -1.20 -13.53 -17.93
C ALA A 54 0.10 -14.09 -17.32
N LYS A 55 -0.03 -15.04 -16.39
CA LYS A 55 1.10 -15.59 -15.60
C LYS A 55 2.30 -16.01 -16.44
N SER A 56 2.07 -16.61 -17.60
CA SER A 56 3.10 -16.95 -18.59
C SER A 56 2.70 -16.51 -19.99
N HIS A 57 3.68 -16.42 -20.89
CA HIS A 57 3.40 -16.12 -22.30
C HIS A 57 2.44 -17.14 -22.95
N ALA A 58 2.51 -18.43 -22.59
CA ALA A 58 1.59 -19.44 -23.11
C ALA A 58 0.13 -19.13 -22.75
N ARG A 59 -0.11 -18.77 -21.48
CA ARG A 59 -1.46 -18.43 -20.99
C ARG A 59 -2.03 -17.15 -21.62
N ALA A 60 -1.18 -16.25 -22.12
CA ALA A 60 -1.61 -15.08 -22.90
C ALA A 60 -2.22 -15.48 -24.26
N LEU A 61 -1.71 -16.54 -24.89
CA LEU A 61 -2.20 -17.04 -26.19
C LEU A 61 -3.53 -17.76 -26.06
N GLU A 62 -3.73 -18.53 -24.98
CA GLU A 62 -4.98 -19.26 -24.71
C GLU A 62 -6.22 -18.34 -24.65
N VAL A 63 -6.05 -17.04 -24.38
CA VAL A 63 -7.13 -16.03 -24.43
C VAL A 63 -7.57 -15.71 -25.88
N GLY A 64 -6.68 -15.90 -26.86
CA GLY A 64 -6.96 -15.74 -28.29
C GLY A 64 -7.46 -17.02 -28.99
N ASP A 65 -7.19 -18.20 -28.43
CA ASP A 65 -7.58 -19.49 -29.02
C ASP A 65 -9.08 -19.63 -29.35
N PRO A 66 -10.04 -19.13 -28.53
CA PRO A 66 -11.45 -19.02 -28.91
C PRO A 66 -11.69 -18.36 -30.28
N ILE A 67 -11.00 -17.26 -30.56
CA ILE A 67 -11.12 -16.50 -31.82
C ILE A 67 -10.44 -17.27 -32.96
N ALA A 68 -9.31 -17.94 -32.70
CA ALA A 68 -8.64 -18.78 -33.68
C ALA A 68 -9.52 -19.99 -34.08
N ALA A 69 -10.10 -20.69 -33.10
CA ALA A 69 -11.02 -21.81 -33.31
C ALA A 69 -12.26 -21.40 -34.10
N ALA A 70 -12.90 -20.27 -33.75
CA ALA A 70 -14.05 -19.76 -34.50
C ALA A 70 -13.70 -19.45 -35.98
N PHE A 71 -12.50 -18.93 -36.26
CA PHE A 71 -12.04 -18.75 -37.64
C PHE A 71 -11.71 -20.08 -38.35
N GLU A 72 -11.18 -21.09 -37.64
CA GLU A 72 -10.93 -22.43 -38.21
C GLU A 72 -12.24 -23.16 -38.53
N GLU A 73 -13.25 -23.13 -37.65
CA GLU A 73 -14.58 -23.74 -37.91
C GLU A 73 -15.31 -23.02 -39.07
N ILE A 74 -15.31 -21.68 -39.10
CA ILE A 74 -15.90 -20.92 -40.23
C ILE A 74 -15.15 -21.19 -41.55
N ALA A 75 -13.83 -21.35 -41.52
CA ALA A 75 -13.04 -21.69 -42.71
C ALA A 75 -13.30 -23.12 -43.21
N ALA A 76 -13.67 -24.05 -42.33
CA ALA A 76 -14.03 -25.42 -42.67
C ALA A 76 -15.41 -25.49 -43.36
N GLU A 77 -16.42 -24.79 -42.84
CA GLU A 77 -17.78 -24.79 -43.42
C GLU A 77 -17.95 -23.87 -44.64
N THR A 78 -16.95 -23.05 -44.99
CA THR A 78 -17.05 -22.14 -46.14
C THR A 78 -16.95 -22.92 -47.46
N GLN A 79 -18.11 -23.35 -47.97
CA GLN A 79 -18.25 -24.14 -49.20
C GLN A 79 -17.71 -23.42 -50.44
N TYR A 80 -16.89 -24.12 -51.24
CA TYR A 80 -16.30 -23.59 -52.48
C TYR A 80 -16.34 -24.62 -53.62
N THR A 81 -16.63 -24.17 -54.84
CA THR A 81 -16.69 -25.03 -56.03
C THR A 81 -15.37 -25.08 -56.82
N THR A 82 -14.40 -24.22 -56.51
CA THR A 82 -13.13 -24.17 -57.24
C THR A 82 -11.97 -23.68 -56.38
N ALA A 83 -10.82 -24.37 -56.48
CA ALA A 83 -9.57 -23.95 -55.84
C ALA A 83 -8.84 -22.86 -56.63
N ARG A 84 -9.56 -21.79 -57.01
CA ARG A 84 -9.07 -20.55 -57.62
C ARG A 84 -9.58 -19.35 -56.81
N ARG A 85 -8.70 -18.73 -56.02
CA ARG A 85 -8.98 -17.62 -55.09
C ARG A 85 -9.89 -16.52 -55.68
N SER A 86 -9.56 -16.05 -56.89
CA SER A 86 -10.33 -15.01 -57.61
C SER A 86 -11.77 -15.40 -57.99
N MET A 87 -12.09 -16.69 -58.08
CA MET A 87 -13.42 -17.20 -58.43
C MET A 87 -14.22 -17.66 -57.20
N ALA A 88 -13.55 -18.06 -56.11
CA ALA A 88 -14.20 -18.53 -54.89
C ALA A 88 -14.55 -17.39 -53.90
N ARG A 89 -13.85 -16.25 -53.97
CA ARG A 89 -13.97 -15.08 -53.06
C ARG A 89 -15.37 -14.43 -52.95
N SER A 90 -16.32 -14.79 -53.83
CA SER A 90 -17.74 -14.40 -53.72
C SER A 90 -18.56 -15.28 -52.78
N ARG A 91 -18.08 -16.49 -52.44
CA ARG A 91 -18.72 -17.44 -51.50
C ARG A 91 -18.11 -17.41 -50.09
N TYR A 92 -16.96 -16.75 -49.90
CA TYR A 92 -16.30 -16.67 -48.60
C TYR A 92 -17.18 -15.98 -47.55
N ARG A 93 -17.37 -16.60 -46.38
CA ARG A 93 -18.29 -16.09 -45.35
C ARG A 93 -17.77 -14.75 -44.77
N PRO A 94 -18.56 -13.66 -44.78
CA PRO A 94 -18.18 -12.40 -44.16
C PRO A 94 -18.11 -12.50 -42.62
N PHE A 95 -17.17 -11.77 -42.02
CA PHE A 95 -17.07 -11.64 -40.56
C PHE A 95 -16.96 -10.17 -40.13
N HIS A 96 -17.27 -9.91 -38.86
CA HIS A 96 -17.12 -8.64 -38.19
C HIS A 96 -16.71 -8.89 -36.73
N LEU A 97 -15.53 -8.45 -36.32
CA LEU A 97 -15.14 -8.33 -34.92
C LEU A 97 -15.26 -6.86 -34.51
N LEU A 98 -16.10 -6.56 -33.52
CA LEU A 98 -16.30 -5.22 -32.97
C LEU A 98 -15.90 -5.22 -31.49
N LEU A 99 -14.79 -4.55 -31.18
CA LEU A 99 -14.39 -4.22 -29.83
C LEU A 99 -14.89 -2.81 -29.48
N VAL A 100 -15.63 -2.68 -28.39
CA VAL A 100 -16.01 -1.39 -27.78
C VAL A 100 -15.36 -1.28 -26.40
N ASN A 101 -14.84 -0.10 -26.06
CA ASN A 101 -14.06 0.18 -24.86
C ASN A 101 -14.41 1.57 -24.31
N LEU A 102 -15.35 1.66 -23.37
CA LEU A 102 -15.91 2.94 -22.89
C LEU A 102 -15.71 3.15 -21.38
N PRO A 103 -15.22 4.31 -20.93
CA PRO A 103 -15.01 4.57 -19.50
C PRO A 103 -16.32 4.95 -18.79
N ARG A 104 -16.96 3.97 -18.14
CA ARG A 104 -18.10 4.21 -17.23
C ARG A 104 -17.62 4.73 -15.88
N ARG A 105 -18.52 5.30 -15.07
CA ARG A 105 -18.24 5.53 -13.64
C ARG A 105 -18.19 4.19 -12.91
N TYR A 106 -17.38 4.14 -11.85
CA TYR A 106 -17.41 3.04 -10.91
C TYR A 106 -18.79 2.92 -10.25
N SER A 107 -19.23 1.67 -10.11
CA SER A 107 -20.34 1.24 -9.28
C SER A 107 -19.91 -0.10 -8.66
N PRO A 108 -20.04 -0.28 -7.34
CA PRO A 108 -19.75 -1.54 -6.65
C PRO A 108 -20.73 -2.66 -7.06
N PRO A 109 -20.45 -3.93 -6.71
CA PRO A 109 -21.43 -5.01 -6.81
C PRO A 109 -22.66 -4.74 -5.93
N GLU A 110 -23.85 -4.96 -6.48
CA GLU A 110 -25.14 -4.71 -5.79
C GLU A 110 -25.29 -5.55 -4.52
N ASP A 111 -24.80 -6.80 -4.53
CA ASP A 111 -24.81 -7.72 -3.38
C ASP A 111 -23.75 -7.41 -2.30
N SER A 112 -22.89 -6.41 -2.47
CA SER A 112 -21.79 -6.16 -1.53
C SER A 112 -22.29 -5.51 -0.24
N ARG A 113 -22.00 -6.14 0.92
CA ARG A 113 -22.30 -5.57 2.25
C ARG A 113 -21.67 -4.20 2.47
N ILE A 114 -20.53 -3.92 1.82
CA ILE A 114 -19.81 -2.63 1.89
C ILE A 114 -20.07 -1.75 0.66
N SER A 115 -21.08 -2.06 -0.16
CA SER A 115 -21.41 -1.35 -1.41
C SER A 115 -21.53 0.17 -1.22
N SER A 116 -22.28 0.63 -0.22
CA SER A 116 -22.41 2.07 0.08
C SER A 116 -21.07 2.73 0.45
N THR A 117 -20.22 2.04 1.19
CA THR A 117 -18.88 2.52 1.57
C THR A 117 -17.94 2.61 0.36
N LEU A 118 -17.90 1.56 -0.48
CA LEU A 118 -17.11 1.56 -1.71
C LEU A 118 -17.61 2.63 -2.70
N GLN A 119 -18.93 2.79 -2.83
CA GLN A 119 -19.53 3.83 -3.66
C GLN A 119 -19.11 5.23 -3.17
N ASN A 120 -19.12 5.49 -1.86
CA ASN A 120 -18.69 6.76 -1.29
C ASN A 120 -17.19 7.03 -1.51
N TRP A 121 -16.33 6.02 -1.32
CA TRP A 121 -14.88 6.17 -1.52
C TRP A 121 -14.46 6.31 -2.98
N PHE A 122 -15.17 5.66 -3.91
CA PHE A 122 -14.72 5.50 -5.30
C PHE A 122 -15.71 6.02 -6.36
N ALA A 123 -16.74 6.80 -6.02
CA ALA A 123 -17.68 7.41 -6.99
C ALA A 123 -17.03 8.25 -8.10
N GLY A 124 -15.81 8.76 -7.87
CA GLY A 124 -15.02 9.50 -8.85
C GLY A 124 -14.20 8.62 -9.81
N GLU A 125 -13.99 7.35 -9.48
CA GLU A 125 -13.23 6.42 -10.33
C GLU A 125 -14.00 6.13 -11.63
N ARG A 126 -13.23 5.87 -12.69
CA ARG A 126 -13.75 5.39 -13.97
C ARG A 126 -13.19 4.01 -14.25
N VAL A 127 -14.08 3.09 -14.63
CA VAL A 127 -13.74 1.72 -14.96
C VAL A 127 -14.10 1.46 -16.43
N GLN A 128 -13.32 0.66 -17.15
CA GLN A 128 -13.64 0.38 -18.54
C GLN A 128 -14.84 -0.58 -18.63
N ASP A 129 -15.81 -0.26 -19.48
CA ASP A 129 -16.85 -1.16 -19.94
C ASP A 129 -16.44 -1.65 -21.33
N ARG A 130 -16.00 -2.90 -21.41
CA ARG A 130 -15.43 -3.49 -22.63
C ARG A 130 -16.24 -4.69 -23.09
N VAL A 131 -16.51 -4.75 -24.39
CA VAL A 131 -17.17 -5.89 -25.03
C VAL A 131 -16.56 -6.15 -26.40
N LEU A 132 -16.28 -7.41 -26.69
CA LEU A 132 -15.88 -7.91 -27.99
C LEU A 132 -17.00 -8.78 -28.57
N LEU A 133 -17.60 -8.33 -29.68
CA LEU A 133 -18.62 -9.08 -30.42
C LEU A 133 -18.03 -9.62 -31.72
N MET A 134 -18.26 -10.91 -32.00
CA MET A 134 -18.00 -11.52 -33.29
C MET A 134 -19.34 -11.78 -33.99
N GLY A 135 -19.48 -11.25 -35.19
CA GLY A 135 -20.61 -11.49 -36.07
C GLY A 135 -20.19 -12.17 -37.36
N THR A 136 -21.03 -13.07 -37.86
CA THR A 136 -20.90 -13.60 -39.23
C THR A 136 -22.26 -13.64 -39.93
N LYS A 137 -22.25 -13.62 -41.25
CA LYS A 137 -23.48 -13.64 -42.06
C LYS A 137 -23.97 -15.08 -42.22
N LEU A 138 -25.26 -15.29 -42.05
CA LEU A 138 -25.92 -16.58 -42.26
C LEU A 138 -26.27 -16.80 -43.74
N THR A 139 -26.30 -18.06 -44.14
CA THR A 139 -26.59 -18.53 -45.50
C THR A 139 -28.01 -19.11 -45.58
N ASP A 140 -28.70 -18.87 -46.69
CA ASP A 140 -30.01 -19.49 -46.97
C ASP A 140 -29.82 -20.98 -47.30
N THR A 141 -30.35 -21.87 -46.45
CA THR A 141 -30.27 -23.33 -46.57
C THR A 141 -31.22 -23.90 -47.62
N LEU A 142 -32.24 -23.16 -48.06
CA LEU A 142 -33.15 -23.54 -49.14
C LEU A 142 -32.62 -23.16 -50.54
N GLY A 143 -31.36 -22.74 -50.64
CA GLY A 143 -30.63 -22.53 -51.91
C GLY A 143 -30.26 -23.81 -52.69
N GLY A 144 -30.86 -24.96 -52.38
CA GLY A 144 -30.61 -26.25 -53.03
C GLY A 144 -31.42 -26.44 -54.31
N SER A 145 -30.76 -26.25 -55.47
CA SER A 145 -31.15 -26.58 -56.87
C SER A 145 -32.50 -26.11 -57.45
N ASP A 146 -33.58 -26.03 -56.69
CA ASP A 146 -34.96 -26.04 -57.25
C ASP A 146 -35.71 -24.70 -57.18
N ARG A 147 -35.16 -23.66 -56.53
CA ARG A 147 -35.76 -22.29 -56.55
C ARG A 147 -35.45 -21.57 -57.87
N SER A 148 -36.48 -20.94 -58.45
CA SER A 148 -36.35 -20.05 -59.60
C SER A 148 -35.64 -18.74 -59.22
N LEU A 149 -35.02 -18.08 -60.20
CA LEU A 149 -34.48 -16.72 -60.04
C LEU A 149 -35.55 -15.70 -59.62
N ARG A 150 -36.84 -15.99 -59.82
CA ARG A 150 -37.96 -15.18 -59.28
C ARG A 150 -38.17 -15.37 -57.79
N ASP A 151 -38.22 -16.62 -57.32
CA ASP A 151 -38.56 -16.92 -55.91
C ASP A 151 -37.52 -16.36 -54.93
N ALA A 152 -36.24 -16.40 -55.33
CA ALA A 152 -35.16 -15.74 -54.61
C ALA A 152 -35.27 -14.20 -54.63
N PHE A 153 -35.82 -13.63 -55.70
CA PHE A 153 -36.09 -12.19 -55.80
C PHE A 153 -37.27 -11.78 -54.92
N ASP A 154 -38.36 -12.55 -54.94
CA ASP A 154 -39.58 -12.27 -54.17
C ASP A 154 -39.35 -12.43 -52.65
N SER A 155 -38.48 -13.35 -52.22
CA SER A 155 -38.01 -13.43 -50.82
C SER A 155 -37.25 -12.17 -50.38
N VAL A 156 -36.36 -11.64 -51.24
CA VAL A 156 -35.63 -10.39 -50.99
C VAL A 156 -36.58 -9.18 -51.02
N VAL A 157 -37.51 -9.10 -51.97
CA VAL A 157 -38.52 -8.02 -52.04
C VAL A 157 -39.45 -8.06 -50.83
N THR A 158 -39.89 -9.24 -50.39
CA THR A 158 -40.75 -9.40 -49.21
C THR A 158 -40.03 -8.96 -47.94
N SER A 159 -38.80 -9.43 -47.69
CA SER A 159 -38.04 -9.05 -46.49
C SER A 159 -37.60 -7.57 -46.46
N LEU A 160 -37.45 -6.94 -47.63
CA LEU A 160 -37.36 -5.48 -47.73
C LEU A 160 -38.68 -4.80 -47.32
N ALA A 161 -39.81 -5.22 -47.88
CA ALA A 161 -41.12 -4.59 -47.74
C ALA A 161 -41.83 -4.80 -46.39
N THR A 162 -41.88 -6.04 -45.88
CA THR A 162 -42.61 -6.39 -44.63
C THR A 162 -41.73 -6.38 -43.38
N ALA A 163 -40.40 -6.34 -43.56
CA ALA A 163 -39.41 -6.61 -42.52
C ALA A 163 -39.44 -8.05 -41.95
N GLU A 164 -40.19 -8.97 -42.57
CA GLU A 164 -40.22 -10.37 -42.17
C GLU A 164 -39.32 -11.20 -43.10
N VAL A 165 -38.36 -11.90 -42.49
CA VAL A 165 -37.54 -12.90 -43.15
C VAL A 165 -38.09 -14.28 -42.77
N PRO A 166 -38.29 -15.20 -43.72
CA PRO A 166 -38.60 -16.60 -43.41
C PRO A 166 -37.45 -17.22 -42.59
N MET A 167 -37.60 -17.29 -41.27
CA MET A 167 -36.53 -17.78 -40.38
C MET A 167 -36.26 -19.28 -40.55
N SER A 168 -37.20 -20.01 -41.17
CA SER A 168 -37.06 -21.37 -41.70
C SER A 168 -35.86 -21.50 -42.64
N ASP A 169 -35.68 -20.52 -43.52
CA ASP A 169 -34.73 -20.58 -44.64
C ASP A 169 -33.28 -20.42 -44.15
N TYR A 170 -33.08 -20.03 -42.90
CA TYR A 170 -31.78 -19.90 -42.23
C TYR A 170 -31.58 -20.88 -41.07
N ALA A 171 -32.51 -21.80 -40.81
CA ALA A 171 -32.54 -22.57 -39.57
C ALA A 171 -31.33 -23.51 -39.39
N GLY A 172 -30.90 -24.21 -40.44
CA GLY A 172 -29.73 -25.12 -40.37
C GLY A 172 -28.41 -24.36 -40.19
N ASP A 173 -28.14 -23.37 -41.05
CA ASP A 173 -26.92 -22.56 -40.97
C ASP A 173 -26.84 -21.76 -39.65
N LEU A 174 -27.98 -21.43 -39.03
CA LEU A 174 -28.05 -20.89 -37.67
C LEU A 174 -27.61 -21.91 -36.62
N GLU A 175 -28.12 -23.14 -36.64
CA GLU A 175 -27.77 -24.21 -35.69
C GLU A 175 -26.28 -24.60 -35.82
N ASP A 176 -25.78 -24.72 -37.06
CA ASP A 176 -24.38 -25.01 -37.35
C ASP A 176 -23.45 -23.89 -36.84
N VAL A 177 -23.71 -22.63 -37.20
CA VAL A 177 -22.85 -21.49 -36.83
C VAL A 177 -22.95 -21.17 -35.33
N ASP A 178 -24.11 -21.32 -34.69
CA ASP A 178 -24.23 -21.14 -33.24
C ASP A 178 -23.50 -22.26 -32.48
N GLY A 179 -23.62 -23.50 -32.97
CA GLY A 179 -22.87 -24.65 -32.48
C GLY A 179 -21.36 -24.44 -32.58
N MET A 180 -20.85 -23.93 -33.70
CA MET A 180 -19.43 -23.59 -33.89
C MET A 180 -18.96 -22.53 -32.89
N LEU A 181 -19.67 -21.40 -32.81
CA LEU A 181 -19.28 -20.30 -31.92
C LEU A 181 -19.36 -20.69 -30.44
N THR A 182 -20.36 -21.50 -30.06
CA THR A 182 -20.51 -22.01 -28.69
C THR A 182 -19.44 -23.05 -28.33
N ARG A 183 -19.08 -23.97 -29.26
CA ARG A 183 -17.92 -24.87 -29.08
C ARG A 183 -16.61 -24.10 -28.93
N SER A 184 -16.45 -23.03 -29.70
CA SER A 184 -15.35 -22.07 -29.61
C SER A 184 -15.43 -21.15 -28.38
N GLY A 185 -16.37 -21.36 -27.44
CA GLY A 185 -16.44 -20.66 -26.15
C GLY A 185 -17.10 -19.28 -26.16
N PHE A 186 -17.80 -18.90 -27.23
CA PHE A 186 -18.57 -17.66 -27.30
C PHE A 186 -19.93 -17.80 -26.60
N THR A 187 -20.53 -16.66 -26.24
CA THR A 187 -21.83 -16.57 -25.54
C THR A 187 -22.83 -15.67 -26.26
N ILE A 188 -24.13 -15.76 -25.91
CA ILE A 188 -25.15 -14.85 -26.43
C ILE A 188 -24.94 -13.44 -25.81
N PRO A 189 -24.86 -12.35 -26.61
CA PRO A 189 -24.63 -11.02 -26.05
C PRO A 189 -25.86 -10.51 -25.30
N THR A 190 -25.64 -9.83 -24.17
CA THR A 190 -26.73 -9.26 -23.36
C THR A 190 -27.32 -8.00 -24.01
N PRO A 191 -28.52 -7.53 -23.58
CA PRO A 191 -29.05 -6.23 -24.01
C PRO A 191 -28.10 -5.06 -23.74
N LYS A 192 -27.27 -5.15 -22.69
CA LYS A 192 -26.23 -4.16 -22.38
C LYS A 192 -25.07 -4.21 -23.39
N ASP A 193 -24.63 -5.41 -23.78
CA ASP A 193 -23.58 -5.60 -24.79
C ASP A 193 -24.00 -5.00 -26.14
N PHE A 194 -25.26 -5.23 -26.55
CA PHE A 194 -25.82 -4.60 -27.74
C PHE A 194 -25.96 -3.08 -27.58
N HIS A 195 -26.43 -2.58 -26.43
CA HIS A 195 -26.50 -1.13 -26.18
C HIS A 195 -25.12 -0.45 -26.33
N LEU A 196 -24.06 -1.05 -25.79
CA LEU A 196 -22.68 -0.54 -25.95
C LEU A 196 -22.26 -0.54 -27.44
N ALA A 197 -22.52 -1.63 -28.17
CA ALA A 197 -22.20 -1.73 -29.59
C ALA A 197 -23.01 -0.77 -30.48
N GLU A 198 -24.25 -0.48 -30.11
CA GLU A 198 -25.19 0.40 -30.84
C GLU A 198 -25.20 1.85 -30.34
N SER A 199 -24.31 2.25 -29.41
CA SER A 199 -24.19 3.63 -28.92
C SER A 199 -22.75 4.09 -28.59
N TRP A 200 -21.71 3.35 -29.02
CA TRP A 200 -20.33 3.65 -28.63
C TRP A 200 -19.86 5.05 -29.04
N TRP A 201 -20.31 5.56 -30.20
CA TRP A 201 -19.99 6.92 -30.65
C TRP A 201 -20.60 7.99 -29.74
N ALA A 202 -21.74 7.69 -29.12
CA ALA A 202 -22.41 8.50 -28.10
C ALA A 202 -21.89 8.21 -26.67
N ALA A 203 -20.75 7.52 -26.54
CA ALA A 203 -20.16 7.12 -25.26
C ALA A 203 -21.14 6.39 -24.31
N GLY A 204 -21.98 5.50 -24.87
CA GLY A 204 -22.99 4.75 -24.12
C GLY A 204 -24.33 5.49 -23.92
N GLY A 205 -24.49 6.67 -24.53
CA GLY A 205 -25.74 7.46 -24.52
C GLY A 205 -26.81 6.93 -25.46
N SER A 206 -27.63 7.81 -26.06
CA SER A 206 -28.54 7.40 -27.14
C SER A 206 -27.79 7.13 -28.44
N ALA A 207 -28.26 6.15 -29.20
CA ALA A 207 -27.80 5.94 -30.58
C ALA A 207 -28.05 7.20 -31.45
N ASP A 208 -29.18 7.89 -31.21
CA ASP A 208 -29.64 9.11 -31.91
C ASP A 208 -28.85 10.39 -31.57
N ALA A 209 -27.66 10.28 -30.99
CA ALA A 209 -26.80 11.42 -30.74
C ALA A 209 -26.52 12.18 -32.05
N THR A 210 -26.73 13.50 -32.07
CA THR A 210 -26.55 14.30 -33.28
C THR A 210 -25.07 14.32 -33.67
N ILE A 211 -24.77 14.06 -34.95
CA ILE A 211 -23.40 14.05 -35.48
C ILE A 211 -23.24 15.19 -36.49
N LEU A 212 -22.15 15.94 -36.39
CA LEU A 212 -21.72 16.90 -37.41
C LEU A 212 -20.35 16.44 -37.94
N PRO A 213 -20.25 15.94 -39.19
CA PRO A 213 -19.00 15.49 -39.79
C PRO A 213 -18.17 16.66 -40.34
N HIS A 214 -16.90 16.70 -39.97
CA HIS A 214 -15.84 17.50 -40.58
C HIS A 214 -14.86 16.58 -41.33
N ALA A 215 -13.91 17.17 -42.09
CA ALA A 215 -13.00 16.39 -42.93
C ALA A 215 -12.18 15.35 -42.16
N ASP A 216 -11.57 15.71 -41.02
CA ASP A 216 -10.70 14.84 -40.21
C ASP A 216 -11.37 14.31 -38.93
N HIS A 217 -12.63 14.67 -38.64
CA HIS A 217 -13.30 14.32 -37.38
C HIS A 217 -14.83 14.36 -37.41
N LEU A 218 -15.45 13.77 -36.40
CA LEU A 218 -16.88 13.88 -36.10
C LEU A 218 -17.09 14.63 -34.78
N HIS A 219 -17.91 15.67 -34.77
CA HIS A 219 -18.52 16.16 -33.54
C HIS A 219 -19.74 15.30 -33.20
N VAL A 220 -19.87 14.88 -31.94
CA VAL A 220 -21.04 14.13 -31.45
C VAL A 220 -21.66 14.93 -30.30
N PHE A 221 -22.98 15.13 -30.35
CA PHE A 221 -23.75 15.85 -29.33
C PHE A 221 -24.74 14.89 -28.68
N ARG A 222 -24.54 14.63 -27.39
CA ARG A 222 -25.41 13.75 -26.59
C ARG A 222 -26.61 14.48 -25.98
N THR A 223 -26.71 15.81 -26.15
CA THR A 223 -27.87 16.62 -25.74
C THR A 223 -28.28 17.58 -26.84
N VAL A 224 -29.59 17.86 -26.93
CA VAL A 224 -30.16 18.81 -27.89
C VAL A 224 -29.65 20.23 -27.65
N ALA A 225 -29.42 20.62 -26.39
CA ALA A 225 -28.85 21.91 -26.03
C ALA A 225 -27.42 22.11 -26.58
N GLY A 226 -26.58 21.07 -26.53
CA GLY A 226 -25.25 21.10 -27.15
C GLY A 226 -25.31 21.29 -28.67
N ALA A 227 -26.14 20.50 -29.35
CA ALA A 227 -26.33 20.60 -30.80
C ALA A 227 -26.88 21.98 -31.23
N GLN A 228 -27.88 22.51 -30.51
CA GLN A 228 -28.41 23.86 -30.75
C GLN A 228 -27.41 24.98 -30.46
N THR A 229 -26.47 24.77 -29.53
CA THR A 229 -25.39 25.72 -29.26
C THR A 229 -24.40 25.75 -30.41
N ALA A 230 -23.97 24.59 -30.90
CA ALA A 230 -23.10 24.49 -32.07
C ALA A 230 -23.75 25.03 -33.36
N ALA A 231 -25.06 24.81 -33.56
CA ALA A 231 -25.81 25.34 -34.71
C ALA A 231 -25.97 26.87 -34.72
N ARG A 232 -25.54 27.58 -33.67
CA ARG A 232 -25.46 29.05 -33.61
C ARG A 232 -24.05 29.60 -33.86
N LEU A 233 -23.07 28.72 -34.07
CA LEU A 233 -21.68 29.02 -34.40
C LEU A 233 -21.44 28.71 -35.89
N ASP A 234 -20.23 28.96 -36.40
CA ASP A 234 -19.87 28.46 -37.73
C ASP A 234 -19.74 26.93 -37.69
N VAL A 235 -20.71 26.25 -38.29
CA VAL A 235 -20.74 24.79 -38.45
C VAL A 235 -19.67 24.27 -39.43
N ASN A 236 -19.03 25.14 -40.21
CA ASN A 236 -17.98 24.79 -41.17
C ASN A 236 -16.56 24.95 -40.59
N SER A 237 -16.40 25.65 -39.46
CA SER A 237 -15.11 25.88 -38.80
C SER A 237 -15.23 25.75 -37.28
N CYS A 238 -14.78 24.62 -36.74
CA CYS A 238 -14.82 24.34 -35.30
C CYS A 238 -13.69 25.01 -34.50
N LYS A 239 -12.81 25.79 -35.13
CA LYS A 239 -11.56 26.29 -34.53
C LYS A 239 -11.81 27.21 -33.34
N ASP A 240 -12.83 28.05 -33.46
CA ASP A 240 -13.16 29.12 -32.53
C ASP A 240 -14.38 28.76 -31.64
N TRP A 241 -14.76 27.48 -31.63
CA TRP A 241 -15.84 26.98 -30.77
C TRP A 241 -15.43 27.01 -29.29
N PRO A 242 -16.34 27.36 -28.36
CA PRO A 242 -16.05 27.37 -26.94
C PRO A 242 -15.82 25.95 -26.43
N THR A 243 -14.87 25.80 -25.50
CA THR A 243 -14.66 24.54 -24.79
C THR A 243 -15.81 24.26 -23.82
N GLY A 244 -16.21 22.99 -23.70
CA GLY A 244 -17.24 22.57 -22.74
C GLY A 244 -18.69 22.74 -23.17
N ILE A 245 -18.98 22.76 -24.48
CA ILE A 245 -20.36 22.62 -24.99
C ILE A 245 -21.02 21.38 -24.35
N GLU A 246 -22.24 21.53 -23.82
CA GLU A 246 -22.91 20.47 -23.08
C GLU A 246 -23.11 19.20 -23.93
N GLY A 247 -22.77 18.03 -23.36
CA GLY A 247 -22.94 16.74 -24.05
C GLY A 247 -22.04 16.50 -25.27
N HIS A 248 -21.23 17.49 -25.69
CA HIS A 248 -20.36 17.44 -26.86
C HIS A 248 -19.08 16.64 -26.59
N HIS A 249 -18.64 15.89 -27.59
CA HIS A 249 -17.28 15.38 -27.71
C HIS A 249 -16.88 15.22 -29.17
N VAL A 250 -15.61 14.90 -29.41
CA VAL A 250 -15.05 14.72 -30.76
C VAL A 250 -14.51 13.30 -30.91
N LEU A 251 -14.85 12.65 -32.02
CA LEU A 251 -14.26 11.38 -32.46
C LEU A 251 -13.38 11.61 -33.68
N ARG A 252 -12.30 10.85 -33.81
CA ARG A 252 -11.56 10.67 -35.07
C ARG A 252 -11.44 9.21 -35.42
N MET A 253 -11.79 8.87 -36.66
CA MET A 253 -11.67 7.56 -37.25
C MET A 253 -10.32 7.44 -37.98
N GLY A 254 -9.60 6.35 -37.73
CA GLY A 254 -8.34 6.01 -38.40
C GLY A 254 -8.39 4.59 -38.97
N SER A 255 -7.74 4.39 -40.12
CA SER A 255 -7.46 3.04 -40.66
C SER A 255 -6.15 2.52 -40.09
N VAL A 256 -6.13 1.27 -39.63
CA VAL A 256 -4.90 0.58 -39.23
C VAL A 256 -4.42 -0.24 -40.41
N HIS A 257 -3.12 -0.13 -40.71
CA HIS A 257 -2.47 -0.77 -41.87
C HIS A 257 -0.99 -1.00 -41.58
N GLY A 258 -0.22 -1.53 -42.55
CA GLY A 258 1.19 -1.86 -42.35
C GLY A 258 1.41 -3.02 -41.36
N LEU A 259 0.40 -3.87 -41.16
CA LEU A 259 0.50 -5.12 -40.38
C LEU A 259 1.25 -6.20 -41.17
N ASP A 260 2.42 -5.86 -41.72
CA ASP A 260 3.34 -6.76 -42.41
C ASP A 260 4.12 -7.62 -41.39
N LEU A 261 3.35 -8.33 -40.56
CA LEU A 261 3.86 -9.44 -39.78
C LEU A 261 4.04 -10.62 -40.75
N PRO A 262 5.27 -11.05 -41.07
CA PRO A 262 5.48 -12.34 -41.72
C PRO A 262 4.87 -13.45 -40.84
N PHE A 263 4.66 -14.65 -41.39
CA PHE A 263 3.89 -15.76 -40.79
C PHE A 263 4.54 -16.34 -39.51
N ALA A 264 4.63 -15.53 -38.47
CA ALA A 264 5.32 -15.79 -37.24
C ALA A 264 4.45 -16.65 -36.31
N ALA A 265 5.10 -17.57 -35.60
CA ALA A 265 4.51 -18.15 -34.40
C ALA A 265 4.14 -17.00 -33.43
N ALA A 266 3.02 -17.13 -32.72
CA ALA A 266 2.45 -16.08 -31.86
C ALA A 266 3.31 -15.65 -30.65
N LYS A 267 4.58 -16.08 -30.59
CA LYS A 267 5.55 -15.82 -29.53
C LYS A 267 6.23 -14.45 -29.57
N ASN A 268 5.87 -13.59 -30.53
CA ASN A 268 6.46 -12.25 -30.65
C ASN A 268 5.60 -11.20 -29.93
N SER A 269 6.21 -10.30 -29.16
CA SER A 269 5.51 -9.19 -28.49
C SER A 269 4.82 -8.23 -29.48
N LEU A 270 5.28 -8.19 -30.73
CA LEU A 270 4.64 -7.44 -31.82
C LEU A 270 3.23 -7.97 -32.18
N SER A 271 2.86 -9.19 -31.78
CA SER A 271 1.53 -9.74 -32.03
C SER A 271 0.41 -8.99 -31.30
N ALA A 272 0.66 -8.41 -30.12
CA ALA A 272 -0.34 -7.74 -29.28
C ALA A 272 -0.70 -6.30 -29.74
N TRP A 273 -0.91 -6.10 -31.05
CA TRP A 273 -1.09 -4.77 -31.63
C TRP A 273 -2.39 -4.06 -31.20
N ALA A 274 -3.45 -4.79 -30.84
CA ALA A 274 -4.73 -4.18 -30.47
C ALA A 274 -4.73 -3.55 -29.07
N THR A 275 -4.00 -4.12 -28.10
CA THR A 275 -3.84 -3.49 -26.77
C THR A 275 -3.03 -2.19 -26.87
N SER A 276 -2.07 -2.11 -27.79
CA SER A 276 -1.31 -0.90 -28.13
C SER A 276 -2.21 0.26 -28.60
N LEU A 277 -3.33 -0.03 -29.27
CA LEU A 277 -4.36 0.96 -29.64
C LEU A 277 -5.21 1.39 -28.43
N LEU A 278 -5.59 0.45 -27.56
CA LEU A 278 -6.36 0.72 -26.34
C LEU A 278 -5.57 1.64 -25.38
N ASP A 279 -4.28 1.36 -25.17
CA ASP A 279 -3.36 2.21 -24.39
C ASP A 279 -3.25 3.64 -24.95
N ARG A 280 -3.40 3.79 -26.28
CA ARG A 280 -3.42 5.10 -26.97
C ARG A 280 -4.78 5.80 -26.90
N GLY A 281 -5.77 5.21 -26.23
CA GLY A 281 -7.10 5.78 -26.03
C GLY A 281 -8.12 5.44 -27.14
N ALA A 282 -7.99 4.27 -27.79
CA ALA A 282 -9.03 3.76 -28.68
C ALA A 282 -10.29 3.40 -27.89
N VAL A 283 -11.45 3.91 -28.34
CA VAL A 283 -12.77 3.61 -27.77
C VAL A 283 -13.54 2.55 -28.57
N MET A 284 -13.11 2.27 -29.80
CA MET A 284 -13.63 1.23 -30.67
C MET A 284 -12.54 0.70 -31.61
N VAL A 285 -12.50 -0.61 -31.85
CA VAL A 285 -11.74 -1.25 -32.92
C VAL A 285 -12.65 -2.23 -33.68
N SER A 286 -12.80 -2.03 -34.98
CA SER A 286 -13.68 -2.78 -35.88
C SER A 286 -12.84 -3.47 -36.95
N ILE A 287 -12.90 -4.80 -37.01
CA ILE A 287 -12.21 -5.63 -38.01
C ILE A 287 -13.23 -6.36 -38.87
N ARG A 288 -13.18 -6.16 -40.19
CA ARG A 288 -14.20 -6.65 -41.13
C ARG A 288 -13.57 -7.20 -42.41
N GLY A 289 -13.93 -8.41 -42.78
CA GLY A 289 -13.39 -9.10 -43.96
C GLY A 289 -14.19 -10.36 -44.30
N LYS A 290 -13.55 -11.29 -45.00
CA LYS A 290 -14.11 -12.62 -45.34
C LYS A 290 -13.11 -13.71 -44.98
N VAL A 291 -13.59 -14.86 -44.51
CA VAL A 291 -12.72 -16.00 -44.15
C VAL A 291 -12.44 -16.85 -45.39
N GLU A 292 -11.16 -17.11 -45.69
CA GLU A 292 -10.76 -18.01 -46.78
C GLU A 292 -10.67 -19.48 -46.30
N PRO A 293 -11.20 -20.45 -47.07
CA PRO A 293 -11.05 -21.87 -46.76
C PRO A 293 -9.58 -22.30 -46.75
N SER A 294 -9.17 -22.97 -45.68
CA SER A 294 -7.78 -23.43 -45.45
C SER A 294 -7.14 -24.20 -46.63
N PRO A 295 -7.86 -25.03 -47.42
CA PRO A 295 -7.30 -25.65 -48.63
C PRO A 295 -6.90 -24.66 -49.73
N ILE A 296 -7.60 -23.51 -49.85
CA ILE A 296 -7.26 -22.45 -50.81
C ILE A 296 -6.06 -21.64 -50.28
N THR A 297 -6.07 -21.25 -49.01
CA THR A 297 -4.95 -20.57 -48.35
C THR A 297 -3.64 -21.37 -48.50
N ARG A 298 -3.64 -22.67 -48.17
CA ARG A 298 -2.47 -23.55 -48.35
C ARG A 298 -1.95 -23.60 -49.78
N LYS A 299 -2.83 -23.44 -50.79
CA LYS A 299 -2.49 -23.45 -52.21
C LYS A 299 -1.95 -22.10 -52.69
N GLU A 300 -2.49 -20.99 -52.21
CA GLU A 300 -2.00 -19.66 -52.60
C GLU A 300 -0.67 -19.32 -51.91
N LEU A 301 -0.48 -19.71 -50.64
CA LEU A 301 0.80 -19.61 -49.95
C LEU A 301 1.92 -20.40 -50.67
N ARG A 302 1.62 -21.60 -51.20
CA ARG A 302 2.56 -22.37 -52.04
C ARG A 302 2.95 -21.60 -53.31
N ARG A 303 1.97 -20.96 -53.97
CA ARG A 303 2.20 -20.14 -55.17
C ARG A 303 2.96 -18.85 -54.89
N GLN A 304 2.80 -18.26 -53.71
CA GLN A 304 3.60 -17.13 -53.24
C GLN A 304 5.05 -17.59 -53.01
N ARG A 305 5.28 -18.70 -52.31
CA ARG A 305 6.63 -19.31 -52.19
C ARG A 305 7.26 -19.59 -53.56
N GLU A 306 6.53 -20.22 -54.48
CA GLU A 306 6.96 -20.46 -55.86
C GLU A 306 7.24 -19.16 -56.64
N ARG A 307 6.66 -18.02 -56.24
CA ARG A 307 6.95 -16.71 -56.83
C ARG A 307 8.20 -16.09 -56.20
N TYR A 308 8.26 -15.95 -54.88
CA TYR A 308 9.43 -15.43 -54.17
C TYR A 308 10.72 -16.17 -54.56
N LEU A 309 10.71 -17.50 -54.65
CA LEU A 309 11.86 -18.27 -55.13
C LEU A 309 12.28 -17.89 -56.56
N ARG A 310 11.33 -17.66 -57.47
CA ARG A 310 11.63 -17.18 -58.83
C ARG A 310 12.13 -15.74 -58.84
N ASP A 311 11.51 -14.86 -58.07
CA ASP A 311 11.88 -13.45 -57.99
C ASP A 311 13.31 -13.29 -57.43
N ILE A 312 13.68 -14.10 -56.42
CA ILE A 312 15.05 -14.23 -55.91
C ILE A 312 16.00 -14.74 -57.01
N HIS A 313 15.65 -15.84 -57.69
CA HIS A 313 16.49 -16.38 -58.77
C HIS A 313 16.65 -15.39 -59.94
N THR A 314 15.62 -14.61 -60.28
CA THR A 314 15.67 -13.58 -61.32
C THR A 314 16.53 -12.40 -60.89
N ALA A 315 16.30 -11.81 -59.72
CA ALA A 315 17.12 -10.69 -59.23
C ALA A 315 18.59 -11.08 -59.04
N ARG A 316 18.87 -12.33 -58.64
CA ARG A 316 20.22 -12.91 -58.58
C ARG A 316 20.84 -13.12 -59.97
N ALA A 317 20.07 -13.53 -60.97
CA ALA A 317 20.53 -13.66 -62.35
C ALA A 317 20.74 -12.31 -63.06
N GLU A 318 20.01 -11.26 -62.65
CA GLU A 318 20.14 -9.89 -63.15
C GLU A 318 21.19 -9.05 -62.39
N GLY A 319 21.77 -9.58 -61.30
CA GLY A 319 22.74 -8.86 -60.48
C GLY A 319 22.17 -7.65 -59.71
N ARG A 320 20.88 -7.71 -59.34
CA ARG A 320 20.12 -6.59 -58.72
C ARG A 320 19.85 -6.75 -57.23
N MET A 321 20.57 -7.64 -56.54
CA MET A 321 20.36 -7.96 -55.13
C MET A 321 21.69 -7.79 -54.38
N ASP A 322 21.67 -7.09 -53.24
CA ASP A 322 22.78 -7.05 -52.29
C ASP A 322 22.66 -8.15 -51.23
N ASP A 323 23.74 -8.39 -50.48
CA ASP A 323 23.79 -9.49 -49.51
C ASP A 323 22.81 -9.31 -48.33
N GLN A 324 22.47 -8.08 -47.92
CA GLN A 324 21.49 -7.82 -46.86
C GLN A 324 20.07 -8.10 -47.37
N GLN A 325 19.73 -7.64 -48.59
CA GLN A 325 18.45 -7.96 -49.24
C GLN A 325 18.29 -9.47 -49.45
N GLN A 326 19.40 -10.18 -49.70
CA GLN A 326 19.42 -11.64 -49.79
C GLN A 326 19.13 -12.29 -48.43
N GLU A 327 19.75 -11.82 -47.33
CA GLU A 327 19.49 -12.32 -45.97
C GLU A 327 18.04 -12.06 -45.52
N GLU A 328 17.51 -10.84 -45.68
CA GLU A 328 16.13 -10.48 -45.31
C GLU A 328 15.10 -11.35 -46.05
N MET A 329 15.33 -11.59 -47.35
CA MET A 329 14.41 -12.34 -48.19
C MET A 329 14.56 -13.87 -48.04
N LEU A 330 15.73 -14.37 -47.61
CA LEU A 330 15.91 -15.75 -47.14
C LEU A 330 15.24 -15.98 -45.78
N ALA A 331 15.43 -15.09 -44.81
CA ALA A 331 14.81 -15.17 -43.49
C ALA A 331 13.26 -15.14 -43.58
N THR A 332 12.72 -14.35 -44.50
CA THR A 332 11.28 -14.35 -44.84
C THR A 332 10.82 -15.72 -45.36
N LEU A 333 11.64 -16.40 -46.16
CA LEU A 333 11.36 -17.72 -46.71
C LEU A 333 11.42 -18.82 -45.64
N GLU A 334 12.43 -18.77 -44.76
CA GLU A 334 12.54 -19.66 -43.59
C GLU A 334 11.38 -19.46 -42.60
N SER A 335 10.95 -18.22 -42.36
CA SER A 335 9.75 -17.93 -41.56
C SER A 335 8.49 -18.59 -42.15
N VAL A 336 8.33 -18.60 -43.47
CA VAL A 336 7.22 -19.29 -44.15
C VAL A 336 7.36 -20.81 -44.02
N GLU A 337 8.56 -21.38 -44.15
CA GLU A 337 8.77 -22.82 -43.97
C GLU A 337 8.53 -23.29 -42.53
N GLY A 338 8.92 -22.48 -41.53
CA GLY A 338 8.65 -22.73 -40.11
C GLY A 338 7.16 -22.76 -39.77
N ALA A 339 6.35 -21.94 -40.44
CA ALA A 339 4.88 -22.03 -40.32
C ALA A 339 4.35 -23.35 -40.91
N TYR A 340 4.87 -23.78 -42.07
CA TYR A 340 4.45 -25.03 -42.73
C TYR A 340 4.79 -26.30 -41.95
N SER A 341 5.97 -26.38 -41.33
CA SER A 341 6.42 -27.58 -40.61
C SER A 341 5.62 -27.87 -39.33
N SER A 342 4.93 -26.86 -38.78
CA SER A 342 4.07 -26.97 -37.59
C SER A 342 2.74 -27.71 -37.81
N GLY A 343 2.33 -27.95 -39.06
CA GLY A 343 1.07 -28.64 -39.41
C GLY A 343 -0.22 -27.81 -39.27
N LYS A 344 -0.28 -26.83 -38.35
CA LYS A 344 -1.41 -25.90 -38.18
C LYS A 344 -1.25 -24.65 -39.06
N ALA A 345 -1.67 -24.76 -40.32
CA ALA A 345 -1.79 -23.60 -41.21
C ALA A 345 -3.14 -22.88 -40.99
N PHE A 346 -3.10 -21.75 -40.27
CA PHE A 346 -4.23 -20.85 -40.03
C PHE A 346 -4.89 -20.33 -41.34
N PRO A 347 -6.22 -20.13 -41.38
CA PRO A 347 -6.89 -19.54 -42.54
C PRO A 347 -6.56 -18.05 -42.73
N THR A 348 -6.64 -17.56 -43.98
CA THR A 348 -6.44 -16.14 -44.29
C THR A 348 -7.76 -15.36 -44.22
N LEU A 349 -7.73 -14.19 -43.58
CA LEU A 349 -8.79 -13.20 -43.55
C LEU A 349 -8.56 -12.20 -44.68
N VAL A 350 -9.45 -12.21 -45.68
CA VAL A 350 -9.28 -11.48 -46.95
C VAL A 350 -10.18 -10.25 -47.02
N GLU A 351 -9.75 -9.23 -47.76
CA GLU A 351 -10.40 -7.90 -47.77
C GLU A 351 -10.48 -7.26 -46.36
N THR A 352 -9.55 -7.58 -45.46
CA THR A 352 -9.62 -7.21 -44.06
C THR A 352 -9.39 -5.72 -43.88
N SER A 353 -10.44 -5.02 -43.48
CA SER A 353 -10.42 -3.65 -43.00
C SER A 353 -10.25 -3.65 -41.49
N VAL A 354 -9.35 -2.81 -40.98
CA VAL A 354 -9.22 -2.50 -39.56
C VAL A 354 -9.44 -0.99 -39.37
N VAL A 355 -10.46 -0.62 -38.62
CA VAL A 355 -10.82 0.77 -38.32
C VAL A 355 -10.84 0.97 -36.81
N ALA A 356 -10.18 2.02 -36.33
CA ALA A 356 -10.16 2.40 -34.92
C ALA A 356 -10.71 3.81 -34.71
N ALA A 357 -11.32 4.08 -33.55
CA ALA A 357 -11.85 5.39 -33.18
C ALA A 357 -11.24 5.93 -31.89
N PHE A 358 -10.90 7.22 -31.88
CA PHE A 358 -10.25 7.90 -30.76
C PHE A 358 -11.00 9.17 -30.36
N THR A 359 -11.10 9.44 -29.05
CA THR A 359 -11.73 10.67 -28.54
C THR A 359 -10.73 11.82 -28.44
N GLY A 360 -11.10 13.00 -28.97
CA GLY A 360 -10.46 14.30 -28.67
C GLY A 360 -9.05 14.54 -29.20
N GLN A 361 -8.37 13.55 -29.80
CA GLN A 361 -7.03 13.73 -30.38
C GLN A 361 -7.13 14.48 -31.72
N GLY A 362 -6.20 15.39 -32.02
CA GLY A 362 -6.13 16.11 -33.31
C GLY A 362 -5.35 15.35 -34.38
N LYS A 363 -5.60 15.64 -35.68
CA LYS A 363 -5.09 14.86 -36.83
C LYS A 363 -3.61 14.44 -36.73
N LYS A 364 -2.67 15.38 -36.57
CA LYS A 364 -1.22 15.08 -36.46
C LYS A 364 -0.87 14.05 -35.36
N ARG A 365 -1.69 13.97 -34.30
CA ARG A 365 -1.51 13.00 -33.21
C ARG A 365 -2.01 11.61 -33.61
N LEU A 366 -3.10 11.51 -34.38
CA LEU A 366 -3.63 10.27 -34.94
C LEU A 366 -2.60 9.61 -35.87
N ASP A 367 -2.07 10.37 -36.83
CA ASP A 367 -1.07 9.89 -37.78
C ASP A 367 0.25 9.46 -37.06
N SER A 368 0.58 10.09 -35.93
CA SER A 368 1.75 9.72 -35.12
C SER A 368 1.58 8.45 -34.27
N LEU A 369 0.37 7.89 -34.12
CA LEU A 369 0.11 6.79 -33.19
C LEU A 369 0.87 5.49 -33.52
N GLY A 370 1.14 5.23 -34.81
CA GLY A 370 1.88 4.06 -35.27
C GLY A 370 3.39 4.11 -35.02
N SER A 371 3.94 5.28 -34.69
CA SER A 371 5.38 5.48 -34.49
C SER A 371 5.92 4.56 -33.38
N GLY A 372 6.92 3.74 -33.71
CA GLY A 372 7.49 2.75 -32.80
C GLY A 372 6.60 1.52 -32.55
N THR A 373 5.71 1.15 -33.49
CA THR A 373 4.86 -0.04 -33.40
C THR A 373 4.90 -0.87 -34.70
N ALA A 374 4.31 -2.07 -34.67
CA ALA A 374 4.19 -2.96 -35.83
C ALA A 374 3.03 -2.61 -36.79
N PHE A 375 2.54 -1.38 -36.77
CA PHE A 375 1.45 -0.90 -37.63
C PHE A 375 1.47 0.62 -37.79
N GLU A 376 0.82 1.11 -38.84
CA GLU A 376 0.56 2.52 -39.06
C GLU A 376 -0.93 2.84 -38.94
N VAL A 377 -1.25 4.06 -38.49
CA VAL A 377 -2.62 4.56 -38.36
C VAL A 377 -2.78 5.80 -39.23
N ALA A 378 -3.61 5.74 -40.27
CA ALA A 378 -3.87 6.86 -41.18
C ALA A 378 -5.26 7.46 -40.95
N SER A 379 -5.34 8.79 -40.84
CA SER A 379 -6.61 9.54 -40.74
C SER A 379 -7.58 9.24 -41.89
N MET A 380 -8.84 8.94 -41.55
CA MET A 380 -9.92 8.69 -42.53
C MET A 380 -10.50 10.00 -43.08
N ASP A 381 -9.65 10.83 -43.68
CA ASP A 381 -10.00 12.15 -44.22
C ASP A 381 -11.14 12.08 -45.24
N ASN A 382 -12.16 12.92 -45.07
CA ASN A 382 -13.39 12.97 -45.86
C ASN A 382 -14.18 11.64 -45.90
N ARG A 383 -13.88 10.71 -44.98
CA ARG A 383 -14.52 9.39 -44.86
C ARG A 383 -15.00 9.07 -43.44
N GLN A 384 -14.91 10.03 -42.51
CA GLN A 384 -15.21 9.84 -41.08
C GLN A 384 -16.60 9.23 -40.83
N GLU A 385 -17.64 9.76 -41.48
CA GLU A 385 -19.02 9.27 -41.38
C GLU A 385 -19.17 7.85 -41.97
N LEU A 386 -18.57 7.60 -43.13
CA LEU A 386 -18.57 6.28 -43.77
C LEU A 386 -17.79 5.24 -42.94
N ALA A 387 -16.73 5.66 -42.23
CA ALA A 387 -15.95 4.81 -41.34
C ALA A 387 -16.70 4.48 -40.04
N LEU A 388 -17.50 5.42 -39.51
CA LEU A 388 -18.47 5.14 -38.45
C LEU A 388 -19.51 4.11 -38.96
N ALA A 389 -20.08 4.33 -40.14
CA ALA A 389 -21.04 3.41 -40.75
C ALA A 389 -20.46 2.03 -41.06
N GLU A 390 -19.16 1.90 -41.40
CA GLU A 390 -18.48 0.61 -41.56
C GLU A 390 -18.40 -0.18 -40.25
N SER A 391 -18.34 0.48 -39.08
CA SER A 391 -18.27 -0.16 -37.76
C SER A 391 -19.61 -0.66 -37.21
N TRP A 392 -20.74 -0.30 -37.81
CA TRP A 392 -22.07 -0.69 -37.31
C TRP A 392 -22.39 -2.17 -37.55
N LEU A 393 -23.16 -2.76 -36.63
CA LEU A 393 -23.56 -4.17 -36.68
C LEU A 393 -24.30 -4.50 -37.99
N GLY A 394 -23.79 -5.50 -38.71
CA GLY A 394 -24.34 -5.97 -39.99
C GLY A 394 -24.23 -5.00 -41.18
N SER A 395 -23.61 -3.83 -41.02
CA SER A 395 -23.60 -2.76 -42.02
C SER A 395 -22.98 -3.17 -43.36
N PRO A 396 -23.57 -2.82 -44.51
CA PRO A 396 -22.96 -3.05 -45.82
C PRO A 396 -21.83 -2.06 -46.17
N ALA A 397 -21.66 -0.97 -45.41
CA ALA A 397 -20.70 0.09 -45.71
C ALA A 397 -19.25 -0.40 -45.58
N ARG A 398 -18.40 0.02 -46.53
CA ARG A 398 -16.94 -0.16 -46.54
C ARG A 398 -16.29 1.16 -46.97
N ALA A 399 -15.53 1.78 -46.08
CA ALA A 399 -14.93 3.10 -46.25
C ALA A 399 -13.41 3.05 -46.29
N ASN A 400 -12.81 2.13 -45.54
CA ASN A 400 -11.36 1.96 -45.41
C ASN A 400 -10.69 1.67 -46.77
N PRO A 401 -9.75 2.52 -47.25
CA PRO A 401 -8.98 2.22 -48.46
C PRO A 401 -7.90 1.16 -48.24
N ASN A 402 -7.41 1.01 -47.01
CA ASN A 402 -6.26 0.20 -46.65
C ASN A 402 -6.69 -1.21 -46.25
N LEU A 403 -7.08 -2.01 -47.24
CA LEU A 403 -7.51 -3.40 -47.07
C LEU A 403 -6.31 -4.35 -47.13
N MET A 404 -6.26 -5.29 -46.19
CA MET A 404 -5.17 -6.26 -46.02
C MET A 404 -5.67 -7.71 -46.20
N ASP A 405 -4.76 -8.61 -46.59
CA ASP A 405 -4.94 -10.05 -46.44
C ASP A 405 -4.11 -10.50 -45.22
N LEU A 406 -4.76 -10.90 -44.12
CA LEU A 406 -4.09 -11.20 -42.85
C LEU A 406 -4.26 -12.67 -42.43
N PRO A 407 -3.27 -13.32 -41.79
CA PRO A 407 -3.49 -14.58 -41.07
C PRO A 407 -4.54 -14.40 -39.97
N SER A 408 -5.42 -15.37 -39.74
CA SER A 408 -6.40 -15.29 -38.64
C SER A 408 -5.73 -15.21 -37.26
N SER A 409 -4.55 -15.81 -37.09
CA SER A 409 -3.70 -15.70 -35.90
C SER A 409 -3.31 -14.25 -35.56
N THR A 410 -3.05 -13.41 -36.58
CA THR A 410 -2.76 -11.97 -36.41
C THR A 410 -3.94 -11.20 -35.81
N VAL A 411 -5.16 -11.71 -35.94
CA VAL A 411 -6.38 -11.14 -35.33
C VAL A 411 -6.73 -11.83 -34.01
N ALA A 412 -6.58 -13.15 -33.90
CA ALA A 412 -6.88 -13.91 -32.70
C ALA A 412 -5.94 -13.54 -31.52
N TYR A 413 -4.63 -13.53 -31.76
CA TYR A 413 -3.60 -13.22 -30.75
C TYR A 413 -3.24 -11.72 -30.70
N SER A 414 -4.09 -10.87 -31.28
CA SER A 414 -3.93 -9.39 -31.32
C SER A 414 -4.02 -8.70 -29.96
N GLY A 415 -4.55 -9.39 -28.94
CA GLY A 415 -4.93 -8.79 -27.66
C GLY A 415 -6.34 -8.17 -27.61
N LEU A 416 -7.15 -8.26 -28.68
CA LEU A 416 -8.56 -7.84 -28.67
C LEU A 416 -9.39 -8.40 -27.48
N PRO A 417 -9.30 -9.70 -27.11
CA PRO A 417 -10.02 -10.24 -25.96
C PRO A 417 -9.39 -9.88 -24.60
N SER A 418 -8.32 -9.07 -24.55
CA SER A 418 -7.67 -8.70 -23.30
C SER A 418 -8.57 -7.81 -22.44
N LEU A 419 -8.84 -8.25 -21.21
CA LEU A 419 -9.44 -7.43 -20.17
C LEU A 419 -8.85 -7.80 -18.80
N SER A 420 -8.17 -6.84 -18.19
CA SER A 420 -7.42 -6.96 -16.94
C SER A 420 -8.40 -7.07 -15.75
N THR A 421 -8.90 -8.29 -15.50
CA THR A 421 -9.80 -8.67 -14.40
C THR A 421 -9.10 -9.65 -13.45
N VAL A 422 -9.31 -9.50 -12.15
CA VAL A 422 -8.70 -10.37 -11.13
C VAL A 422 -9.53 -10.37 -9.85
N GLY A 423 -9.48 -11.45 -9.10
CA GLY A 423 -10.16 -11.60 -7.83
C GLY A 423 -11.62 -12.02 -7.96
N ASP A 424 -12.34 -11.82 -6.86
CA ASP A 424 -13.59 -12.50 -6.57
C ASP A 424 -14.82 -11.66 -6.96
N ALA A 425 -16.00 -12.28 -7.03
CA ALA A 425 -17.24 -11.55 -7.34
C ALA A 425 -17.74 -10.66 -6.18
N ARG A 426 -17.22 -10.87 -4.96
CA ARG A 426 -17.57 -10.18 -3.70
C ARG A 426 -16.35 -10.16 -2.77
N GLY A 427 -16.35 -9.32 -1.74
CA GLY A 427 -15.28 -9.24 -0.73
C GLY A 427 -14.79 -7.81 -0.50
N ILE A 428 -13.59 -7.68 0.06
CA ILE A 428 -12.95 -6.36 0.27
C ILE A 428 -12.28 -5.85 -1.01
N ASN A 429 -12.20 -4.53 -1.18
CA ASN A 429 -11.47 -3.90 -2.29
C ASN A 429 -9.96 -3.98 -2.03
N VAL A 430 -9.24 -4.74 -2.87
CA VAL A 430 -7.77 -4.76 -2.90
C VAL A 430 -7.27 -3.52 -3.65
N GLY A 431 -7.99 -3.10 -4.69
CA GLY A 431 -7.71 -1.92 -5.48
C GLY A 431 -8.37 -1.97 -6.86
N PHE A 432 -7.76 -1.29 -7.83
CA PHE A 432 -8.21 -1.26 -9.23
C PHE A 432 -7.09 -1.67 -10.18
N THR A 433 -7.38 -2.48 -11.20
CA THR A 433 -6.36 -2.95 -12.16
C THR A 433 -5.74 -1.78 -12.93
N VAL A 434 -4.43 -1.80 -13.12
CA VAL A 434 -3.66 -0.61 -13.57
C VAL A 434 -4.12 -0.12 -14.94
N HIS A 435 -4.35 -1.03 -15.89
CA HIS A 435 -4.71 -0.71 -17.27
C HIS A 435 -6.22 -0.47 -17.44
N ASP A 436 -7.05 -1.46 -17.08
CA ASP A 436 -8.47 -1.44 -17.40
C ASP A 436 -9.36 -0.92 -16.26
N ARG A 437 -8.76 -0.54 -15.13
CA ARG A 437 -9.43 0.02 -13.95
C ARG A 437 -10.56 -0.86 -13.40
N GLN A 438 -10.49 -2.18 -13.62
CA GLN A 438 -11.47 -3.11 -13.06
C GLN A 438 -11.26 -3.21 -11.56
N GLU A 439 -12.33 -3.36 -10.79
CA GLU A 439 -12.22 -3.59 -9.35
C GLU A 439 -11.64 -4.98 -9.08
N ALA A 440 -10.71 -5.07 -8.12
CA ALA A 440 -10.14 -6.31 -7.63
C ALA A 440 -10.65 -6.59 -6.21
N LEU A 441 -11.44 -7.64 -6.03
CA LEU A 441 -12.01 -8.03 -4.73
C LEU A 441 -11.36 -9.31 -4.17
N MET A 442 -11.33 -9.42 -2.84
CA MET A 442 -10.89 -10.63 -2.13
C MET A 442 -11.93 -11.08 -1.08
N SER A 443 -12.71 -12.10 -1.41
CA SER A 443 -13.72 -12.69 -0.51
C SER A 443 -13.02 -13.50 0.58
N ALA A 444 -13.39 -13.32 1.85
CA ALA A 444 -12.91 -14.19 2.92
C ALA A 444 -13.28 -15.67 2.69
N THR A 445 -14.41 -15.97 2.04
CA THR A 445 -14.98 -17.33 2.05
C THR A 445 -14.71 -18.16 0.80
N LYS A 446 -14.33 -17.56 -0.33
CA LYS A 446 -14.33 -18.27 -1.64
C LYS A 446 -13.47 -19.54 -1.65
N SER A 447 -12.31 -19.54 -0.98
CA SER A 447 -11.48 -20.75 -0.85
C SER A 447 -12.25 -21.88 -0.16
N SER A 448 -12.95 -21.62 0.94
CA SER A 448 -13.79 -22.59 1.65
C SER A 448 -15.03 -22.99 0.82
N ASP A 449 -15.69 -22.04 0.16
CA ASP A 449 -16.84 -22.29 -0.71
C ASP A 449 -16.48 -23.13 -1.96
N GLN A 450 -15.21 -23.20 -2.33
CA GLN A 450 -14.65 -24.04 -3.41
C GLN A 450 -13.88 -25.27 -2.91
N ASP A 451 -13.81 -25.50 -1.59
CA ASP A 451 -13.04 -26.57 -0.93
C ASP A 451 -11.52 -26.58 -1.26
N ILE A 452 -10.94 -25.38 -1.43
CA ILE A 452 -9.52 -25.10 -1.70
C ILE A 452 -8.82 -24.72 -0.38
N TYR A 453 -7.49 -24.90 -0.29
CA TYR A 453 -6.70 -24.35 0.82
C TYR A 453 -6.92 -22.83 0.98
N PRO A 454 -7.18 -22.33 2.21
CA PRO A 454 -7.55 -20.94 2.40
C PRO A 454 -6.39 -19.99 2.69
N ILE A 455 -5.12 -20.39 2.62
CA ILE A 455 -4.03 -19.49 3.03
C ILE A 455 -3.79 -18.43 1.93
N GLY A 456 -3.90 -17.16 2.31
CA GLY A 456 -3.47 -16.01 1.51
C GLY A 456 -2.11 -15.48 1.97
N ALA A 457 -1.34 -14.84 1.09
CA ALA A 457 -0.11 -14.16 1.48
C ALA A 457 0.07 -12.78 0.81
N VAL A 458 0.62 -11.82 1.56
CA VAL A 458 1.03 -10.49 1.09
C VAL A 458 2.54 -10.40 1.30
N VAL A 459 3.28 -10.33 0.19
CA VAL A 459 4.73 -10.50 0.18
C VAL A 459 5.44 -9.26 -0.35
N GLY A 460 6.55 -8.87 0.28
CA GLY A 460 7.35 -7.68 -0.08
C GLY A 460 7.41 -6.63 1.04
N SER A 461 8.18 -5.56 0.84
CA SER A 461 8.55 -4.62 1.90
C SER A 461 7.54 -3.50 2.12
N SER A 462 6.71 -3.65 3.15
CA SER A 462 5.70 -2.69 3.61
C SER A 462 6.28 -1.47 4.37
N GLY A 463 7.35 -0.87 3.83
CA GLY A 463 7.98 0.35 4.37
C GLY A 463 9.02 0.09 5.46
N SER A 464 10.06 -0.69 5.13
CA SER A 464 11.19 -1.02 6.01
C SER A 464 12.34 -0.01 5.89
N GLY A 465 12.63 0.77 6.94
CA GLY A 465 13.77 1.71 6.97
C GLY A 465 13.85 2.51 8.26
N LYS A 466 14.84 2.24 9.12
CA LYS A 466 14.82 2.74 10.51
C LYS A 466 16.09 2.53 11.35
N LEU A 467 17.12 1.86 10.84
CA LEU A 467 18.19 1.30 11.67
C LEU A 467 19.30 2.33 11.96
N CYS A 468 19.80 2.35 13.19
CA CYS A 468 21.05 3.01 13.60
C CYS A 468 22.10 1.95 13.94
N SER A 469 23.39 2.25 13.74
CA SER A 469 24.50 1.43 14.26
C SER A 469 24.31 1.12 15.74
N LEU A 470 24.68 -0.09 16.19
CA LEU A 470 24.66 -0.44 17.61
C LEU A 470 25.54 0.47 18.48
N SER A 471 26.58 1.08 17.90
CA SER A 471 27.45 2.04 18.60
C SER A 471 26.76 3.39 18.91
N THR A 472 25.58 3.65 18.34
CA THR A 472 24.85 4.91 18.49
C THR A 472 24.41 5.11 19.94
N ILE A 473 25.01 6.08 20.62
CA ILE A 473 24.65 6.48 21.99
C ILE A 473 23.18 6.95 22.02
N LEU A 474 22.45 6.63 23.09
CA LEU A 474 21.12 7.15 23.40
C LEU A 474 21.15 7.81 24.79
N PRO A 475 20.71 9.07 24.94
CA PRO A 475 20.61 9.71 26.25
C PRO A 475 19.45 9.13 27.07
N THR A 476 19.67 8.96 28.37
CA THR A 476 18.68 8.48 29.35
C THR A 476 18.56 9.48 30.52
N PRO A 477 17.48 9.46 31.32
CA PRO A 477 17.31 10.35 32.47
C PRO A 477 18.39 10.23 33.54
N THR A 478 19.15 9.13 33.56
CA THR A 478 20.25 8.88 34.52
C THR A 478 21.63 8.87 33.86
N GLY A 479 21.72 8.98 32.53
CA GLY A 479 22.97 9.08 31.80
C GLY A 479 22.85 8.73 30.32
N TYR A 480 23.32 7.54 29.97
CA TYR A 480 23.38 7.04 28.60
C TYR A 480 23.14 5.53 28.56
N THR A 481 22.78 5.06 27.38
CA THR A 481 22.91 3.68 26.91
C THR A 481 23.36 3.72 25.44
N THR A 482 23.52 2.59 24.77
CA THR A 482 23.76 2.53 23.32
C THR A 482 22.61 1.81 22.61
N MET A 483 22.47 1.97 21.30
CA MET A 483 21.56 1.17 20.50
C MET A 483 21.87 -0.35 20.62
N GLY A 484 23.12 -0.71 20.93
CA GLY A 484 23.55 -2.05 21.30
C GLY A 484 23.03 -2.54 22.65
N GLU A 485 23.03 -1.69 23.68
CA GLU A 485 22.73 -2.06 25.08
C GLU A 485 21.31 -1.72 25.56
N VAL A 486 20.62 -0.80 24.90
CA VAL A 486 19.28 -0.34 25.29
C VAL A 486 18.28 -1.48 25.33
N MET A 487 17.39 -1.48 26.32
CA MET A 487 16.37 -2.53 26.51
C MET A 487 14.97 -1.93 26.60
N PRO A 488 13.91 -2.67 26.22
CA PRO A 488 12.53 -2.31 26.54
C PRO A 488 12.34 -2.02 28.04
N GLY A 489 11.49 -1.05 28.35
CA GLY A 489 11.26 -0.56 29.71
C GLY A 489 12.29 0.44 30.23
N GLN A 490 13.45 0.60 29.58
CA GLN A 490 14.36 1.71 29.90
C GLN A 490 13.79 3.05 29.41
N GLU A 491 14.05 4.12 30.14
CA GLU A 491 13.72 5.48 29.71
C GLU A 491 14.89 6.07 28.90
N VAL A 492 14.58 6.49 27.67
CA VAL A 492 15.42 7.39 26.88
C VAL A 492 14.77 8.78 26.88
N ILE A 493 15.38 9.76 26.23
CA ILE A 493 14.78 11.09 26.12
C ILE A 493 14.05 11.27 24.77
N GLY A 494 12.88 11.92 24.80
CA GLY A 494 12.04 12.27 23.65
C GLY A 494 12.41 13.62 23.03
N ARG A 495 11.85 13.93 21.84
CA ARG A 495 12.13 15.18 21.11
C ARG A 495 11.76 16.46 21.88
N ASP A 496 10.78 16.35 22.77
CA ASP A 496 10.30 17.37 23.69
C ASP A 496 11.16 17.50 24.98
N GLY A 497 12.30 16.81 25.05
CA GLY A 497 13.24 16.90 26.18
C GLY A 497 12.84 16.07 27.39
N ARG A 498 11.70 15.35 27.34
CA ARG A 498 11.17 14.55 28.46
C ARG A 498 11.65 13.10 28.44
N PRO A 499 11.68 12.40 29.59
CA PRO A 499 11.78 10.95 29.64
C PRO A 499 10.62 10.29 28.85
N VAL A 500 10.96 9.34 27.99
CA VAL A 500 10.02 8.50 27.22
C VAL A 500 10.49 7.05 27.28
N ARG A 501 9.57 6.10 27.37
CA ARG A 501 9.92 4.69 27.59
C ARG A 501 10.17 4.01 26.27
N VAL A 502 11.26 3.25 26.21
CA VAL A 502 11.55 2.31 25.13
C VAL A 502 10.51 1.19 25.22
N ALA A 503 9.48 1.25 24.39
CA ALA A 503 8.51 0.17 24.24
C ALA A 503 9.16 -1.07 23.59
N ALA A 504 10.15 -0.85 22.71
CA ALA A 504 10.72 -1.92 21.92
C ALA A 504 12.11 -1.66 21.36
N LYS A 505 12.78 -2.75 20.98
CA LYS A 505 14.01 -2.80 20.21
C LYS A 505 13.91 -3.86 19.12
N SER A 506 14.40 -3.57 17.92
CA SER A 506 14.42 -4.52 16.80
C SER A 506 15.51 -5.58 16.95
N PRO A 507 15.40 -6.72 16.25
CA PRO A 507 16.55 -7.58 15.98
C PRO A 507 17.72 -6.81 15.33
N VAL A 508 18.93 -7.29 15.55
CA VAL A 508 20.17 -6.70 15.01
C VAL A 508 20.40 -7.16 13.57
N LYS A 509 20.29 -6.24 12.61
CA LYS A 509 20.69 -6.50 11.21
C LYS A 509 22.21 -6.44 11.11
N LYS A 510 22.86 -7.59 10.89
CA LYS A 510 24.32 -7.75 10.96
C LYS A 510 25.11 -6.99 9.87
N LYS A 511 24.51 -6.73 8.71
CA LYS A 511 25.11 -5.97 7.59
C LYS A 511 24.05 -5.11 6.86
N PRO A 512 23.76 -3.88 7.34
CA PRO A 512 22.98 -2.87 6.63
C PRO A 512 23.87 -1.96 5.78
N ASP A 513 23.30 -1.33 4.75
CA ASP A 513 23.93 -0.18 4.11
C ASP A 513 23.79 1.05 5.02
N LEU A 514 24.88 1.38 5.72
CA LEU A 514 24.95 2.51 6.65
C LEU A 514 25.63 3.73 6.02
N TYR A 515 25.19 4.90 6.49
CA TYR A 515 25.63 6.21 6.06
C TYR A 515 25.92 7.07 7.28
N ARG A 516 27.05 7.79 7.25
CA ARG A 516 27.38 8.85 8.20
C ARG A 516 26.67 10.12 7.77
N VAL A 517 25.63 10.49 8.53
CA VAL A 517 24.95 11.78 8.40
C VAL A 517 25.64 12.76 9.34
N SER A 518 26.30 13.79 8.80
CA SER A 518 27.07 14.79 9.54
C SER A 518 26.32 16.13 9.60
N PHE A 519 26.45 16.85 10.72
CA PHE A 519 25.70 18.07 11.01
C PHE A 519 26.60 19.30 11.19
N SER A 520 26.02 20.49 11.00
CA SER A 520 26.68 21.81 11.06
C SER A 520 27.36 22.18 12.38
N ASP A 521 27.21 21.37 13.41
CA ASP A 521 27.78 21.54 14.75
C ASP A 521 28.81 20.45 15.10
N GLY A 522 29.36 19.78 14.07
CA GLY A 522 30.44 18.79 14.16
C GLY A 522 30.00 17.37 14.49
N GLN A 523 28.70 17.13 14.67
CA GLN A 523 28.18 15.82 15.04
C GLN A 523 28.00 14.91 13.83
N SER A 524 28.01 13.59 14.03
CA SER A 524 27.49 12.65 13.04
C SER A 524 26.80 11.44 13.65
N VAL A 525 25.86 10.86 12.91
CA VAL A 525 25.09 9.65 13.28
C VAL A 525 25.22 8.61 12.15
N LEU A 526 25.31 7.33 12.52
CA LEU A 526 25.39 6.21 11.58
C LEU A 526 24.01 5.56 11.42
N ALA A 527 23.37 5.80 10.27
CA ALA A 527 21.98 5.45 9.98
C ALA A 527 21.85 4.68 8.66
N ASP A 528 20.82 3.86 8.48
CA ASP A 528 20.57 3.18 7.21
C ASP A 528 20.04 4.11 6.11
N TYR A 529 20.15 3.67 4.85
CA TYR A 529 19.70 4.46 3.69
C TYR A 529 18.23 4.91 3.80
N ASP A 530 17.38 4.03 4.29
CA ASP A 530 15.94 4.27 4.44
C ASP A 530 15.56 4.88 5.81
N HIS A 531 16.53 5.31 6.62
CA HIS A 531 16.31 5.86 7.95
C HIS A 531 15.51 7.17 7.89
N GLN A 532 14.32 7.22 8.48
CA GLN A 532 13.45 8.40 8.45
C GLN A 532 13.85 9.45 9.49
N TRP A 533 14.13 10.66 9.03
CA TRP A 533 14.41 11.85 9.84
C TRP A 533 13.22 12.84 9.77
N VAL A 534 13.08 13.70 10.78
CA VAL A 534 12.20 14.88 10.69
C VAL A 534 13.04 16.11 10.34
N VAL A 535 12.92 16.58 9.10
CA VAL A 535 13.74 17.65 8.51
C VAL A 535 12.90 18.82 8.05
N SER A 536 13.52 19.98 7.90
CA SER A 536 13.01 21.14 7.17
C SER A 536 13.87 21.39 5.94
N ASP A 537 13.30 21.89 4.84
CA ASP A 537 14.09 22.37 3.68
C ASP A 537 14.48 23.85 3.83
N HIS A 538 15.45 24.33 3.04
CA HIS A 538 15.97 25.70 3.15
C HIS A 538 14.89 26.75 2.87
N ARG A 539 13.95 26.45 1.97
CA ARG A 539 12.88 27.36 1.56
C ARG A 539 11.74 27.33 2.60
N ASP A 540 11.51 26.22 3.30
CA ASP A 540 10.65 26.14 4.49
C ASP A 540 11.14 27.07 5.61
N ARG A 541 12.45 27.03 5.94
CA ARG A 541 13.07 27.86 6.98
C ARG A 541 13.06 29.36 6.70
N HIS A 542 12.86 29.77 5.45
CA HIS A 542 13.00 31.17 5.03
C HIS A 542 11.77 31.74 4.29
N GLY A 543 10.64 31.01 4.27
CA GLY A 543 9.45 31.38 3.49
C GLY A 543 8.45 32.33 4.15
N HIS A 544 8.42 32.45 5.49
CA HIS A 544 7.33 33.12 6.21
C HIS A 544 7.79 34.00 7.38
N THR A 545 7.88 35.31 7.13
CA THR A 545 8.20 36.34 8.14
C THR A 545 7.05 37.35 8.27
N SER A 546 6.32 37.31 9.39
CA SER A 546 5.29 38.31 9.73
C SER A 546 5.38 38.70 11.21
N ALA A 547 5.18 39.99 11.51
CA ALA A 547 5.38 40.55 12.85
C ALA A 547 4.34 40.09 13.91
N GLU A 548 3.36 39.29 13.51
CA GLU A 548 2.35 38.68 14.38
C GLU A 548 2.83 37.33 14.93
N ARG A 549 3.72 36.63 14.19
CA ARG A 549 4.38 35.39 14.62
C ARG A 549 5.08 35.56 15.96
N ASN A 550 5.95 36.57 16.05
CA ASN A 550 6.80 36.79 17.22
C ASN A 550 5.93 37.15 18.44
N ARG A 551 5.02 38.13 18.31
CA ARG A 551 4.09 38.54 19.38
C ARG A 551 3.30 37.39 20.00
N ALA A 552 2.86 36.40 19.21
CA ALA A 552 2.19 35.21 19.72
C ALA A 552 3.14 34.28 20.49
N LEU A 553 4.36 34.09 19.99
CA LEU A 553 5.39 33.24 20.59
C LEU A 553 5.91 33.82 21.93
N ASP A 554 6.13 35.12 21.97
CA ASP A 554 6.57 35.86 23.15
C ASP A 554 5.53 35.74 24.27
N ALA A 555 4.24 35.95 23.95
CA ALA A 555 3.13 35.81 24.89
C ALA A 555 2.96 34.37 25.43
N TRP A 556 3.12 33.35 24.59
CA TRP A 556 3.08 31.94 25.02
C TRP A 556 4.22 31.59 25.97
N THR A 557 5.42 32.11 25.69
CA THR A 557 6.64 31.86 26.48
C THR A 557 6.54 32.52 27.85
N ALA A 558 6.08 33.78 27.90
CA ALA A 558 5.83 34.50 29.14
C ALA A 558 4.78 33.79 30.02
N ALA A 559 3.69 33.28 29.44
CA ALA A 559 2.65 32.57 30.17
C ALA A 559 3.15 31.26 30.83
N HIS A 560 4.08 30.54 30.19
CA HIS A 560 4.68 29.34 30.77
C HIS A 560 5.65 29.67 31.91
N ALA A 561 6.55 30.62 31.69
CA ALA A 561 7.45 31.10 32.74
C ALA A 561 6.69 31.61 33.98
N ALA A 562 5.54 32.27 33.77
CA ALA A 562 4.63 32.69 34.83
C ALA A 562 3.97 31.49 35.55
N ALA A 563 3.48 30.48 34.83
CA ALA A 563 2.93 29.27 35.44
C ALA A 563 3.96 28.50 36.28
N ASP A 564 5.22 28.45 35.81
CA ASP A 564 6.32 27.80 36.52
C ASP A 564 6.76 28.60 37.75
N ALA A 565 6.73 29.94 37.69
CA ALA A 565 6.91 30.79 38.85
C ALA A 565 5.83 30.53 39.92
N VAL A 566 4.55 30.50 39.53
CA VAL A 566 3.43 30.18 40.44
C VAL A 566 3.58 28.76 41.03
N ALA A 567 4.04 27.78 40.25
CA ALA A 567 4.30 26.43 40.73
C ALA A 567 5.48 26.36 41.74
N ARG A 568 6.57 27.10 41.52
CA ARG A 568 7.66 27.25 42.50
C ARG A 568 7.16 27.93 43.78
N THR A 569 6.36 28.99 43.65
CA THR A 569 5.73 29.66 44.81
C THR A 569 4.76 28.74 45.55
N ALA A 570 4.05 27.82 44.88
CA ALA A 570 3.25 26.80 45.55
C ALA A 570 4.11 25.87 46.44
N GLY A 571 5.34 25.57 46.01
CA GLY A 571 6.28 24.68 46.70
C GLY A 571 6.81 25.20 48.04
N SER A 572 6.82 26.53 48.27
CA SER A 572 7.32 27.12 49.51
C SER A 572 6.31 27.17 50.67
N TYR A 573 5.03 26.84 50.42
CA TYR A 573 4.01 26.77 51.46
C TYR A 573 3.83 25.33 52.00
N SER A 574 3.60 25.21 53.30
CA SER A 574 3.20 23.92 53.90
C SER A 574 1.81 23.50 53.43
N GLY A 575 1.52 22.21 53.39
CA GLY A 575 0.18 21.68 53.08
C GLY A 575 -0.89 22.04 54.13
N THR A 576 -0.48 22.64 55.25
CA THR A 576 -1.36 23.18 56.31
C THR A 576 -1.65 24.68 56.17
N HIS A 577 -1.00 25.38 55.24
CA HIS A 577 -1.22 26.82 55.03
C HIS A 577 -2.51 27.05 54.22
N VAL A 578 -3.30 28.02 54.64
CA VAL A 578 -4.56 28.40 53.98
C VAL A 578 -4.60 29.90 53.67
N SER A 579 -5.25 30.26 52.57
CA SER A 579 -5.33 31.64 52.09
C SER A 579 -6.71 31.95 51.50
N THR A 580 -7.17 33.19 51.60
CA THR A 580 -8.36 33.64 50.87
C THR A 580 -8.03 33.86 49.39
N ALA A 581 -9.05 33.92 48.53
CA ALA A 581 -8.88 34.30 47.14
C ALA A 581 -8.26 35.71 46.93
N ALA A 582 -8.35 36.61 47.92
CA ALA A 582 -7.74 37.93 47.86
C ALA A 582 -6.22 37.88 48.07
N ASP A 583 -5.76 37.03 48.99
CA ASP A 583 -4.35 36.82 49.28
C ASP A 583 -3.68 36.05 48.13
N LEU A 584 -4.36 35.02 47.60
CA LEU A 584 -3.95 34.32 46.38
C LEU A 584 -3.85 35.28 45.18
N ALA A 585 -4.83 36.17 44.98
CA ALA A 585 -4.75 37.18 43.93
C ALA A 585 -3.60 38.19 44.16
N GLN A 586 -3.22 38.46 45.41
CA GLN A 586 -2.04 39.28 45.71
C GLN A 586 -0.72 38.57 45.41
N ILE A 587 -0.64 37.26 45.62
CA ILE A 587 0.48 36.43 45.16
C ILE A 587 0.54 36.41 43.63
N MET A 588 -0.59 36.21 42.95
CA MET A 588 -0.66 36.21 41.48
C MET A 588 -0.29 37.57 40.86
N ARG A 589 -0.59 38.70 41.52
CA ARG A 589 -0.11 40.04 41.11
C ARG A 589 1.41 40.21 41.20
N GLY A 590 2.12 39.35 41.93
CA GLY A 590 3.58 39.26 41.90
C GLY A 590 4.14 38.56 40.66
N VAL A 591 3.29 37.94 39.84
CA VAL A 591 3.68 37.20 38.63
C VAL A 591 2.99 37.82 37.40
N SER A 592 3.75 38.59 36.63
CA SER A 592 3.25 39.34 35.49
C SER A 592 2.76 38.44 34.34
N GLY A 593 1.74 38.91 33.63
CA GLY A 593 1.24 38.27 32.41
C GLY A 593 0.31 37.05 32.62
N THR A 594 -0.05 36.72 33.86
CA THR A 594 -0.98 35.60 34.14
C THR A 594 -2.42 35.93 33.77
N GLY A 595 -2.85 37.19 33.92
CA GLY A 595 -4.24 37.60 33.73
C GLY A 595 -5.21 37.09 34.82
N ILE A 596 -4.72 36.39 35.84
CA ILE A 596 -5.49 35.85 36.99
C ILE A 596 -5.14 36.63 38.26
N GLU A 597 -5.13 37.96 38.11
CA GLU A 597 -4.60 38.93 39.08
C GLU A 597 -5.67 39.52 40.02
N ASP A 598 -6.91 39.05 39.91
CA ASP A 598 -8.07 39.45 40.73
C ASP A 598 -8.71 38.25 41.44
N ALA A 599 -9.28 38.50 42.62
CA ALA A 599 -9.90 37.48 43.47
C ALA A 599 -11.05 36.73 42.79
N ALA A 600 -11.89 37.38 41.97
CA ALA A 600 -12.96 36.71 41.26
C ALA A 600 -12.42 35.79 40.14
N ARG A 601 -11.33 36.21 39.47
CA ARG A 601 -10.64 35.37 38.48
C ARG A 601 -9.93 34.18 39.12
N VAL A 602 -9.36 34.34 40.31
CA VAL A 602 -8.80 33.25 41.11
C VAL A 602 -9.88 32.22 41.45
N VAL A 603 -11.01 32.65 42.03
CA VAL A 603 -12.13 31.74 42.38
C VAL A 603 -12.64 30.98 41.15
N ALA A 604 -12.87 31.67 40.03
CA ALA A 604 -13.33 31.04 38.80
C ALA A 604 -12.29 30.05 38.23
N SER A 605 -11.00 30.37 38.30
CA SER A 605 -9.92 29.51 37.81
C SER A 605 -9.71 28.27 38.67
N LEU A 606 -9.89 28.38 39.99
CA LEU A 606 -9.87 27.24 40.92
C LEU A 606 -11.09 26.33 40.74
N ALA A 607 -12.28 26.90 40.52
CA ALA A 607 -13.49 26.13 40.22
C ALA A 607 -13.40 25.39 38.87
N MET A 608 -12.69 25.93 37.88
CA MET A 608 -12.37 25.23 36.62
C MET A 608 -11.32 24.10 36.77
N MET A 609 -10.71 23.98 37.95
CA MET A 609 -9.76 22.92 38.31
C MET A 609 -10.33 22.04 39.46
N ASP A 610 -11.66 22.05 39.62
CA ASP A 610 -12.43 21.33 40.65
C ASP A 610 -12.03 21.59 42.12
N LEU A 611 -11.25 22.64 42.41
CA LEU A 611 -10.83 22.98 43.76
C LEU A 611 -11.85 23.88 44.47
N ALA A 612 -12.64 23.28 45.36
CA ALA A 612 -13.66 23.99 46.16
C ALA A 612 -13.05 24.68 47.41
N PRO A 613 -13.61 25.84 47.85
CA PRO A 613 -13.17 26.51 49.08
C PRO A 613 -13.64 25.76 50.33
N LEU A 614 -12.77 25.71 51.33
CA LEU A 614 -13.12 25.34 52.70
C LEU A 614 -13.97 26.46 53.33
N ARG A 615 -14.90 26.07 54.22
CA ARG A 615 -15.75 27.01 54.98
C ARG A 615 -15.11 27.32 56.32
N ASP A 616 -14.84 28.60 56.57
CA ASP A 616 -14.55 29.09 57.92
C ASP A 616 -15.81 28.99 58.82
N GLY A 617 -15.61 28.75 60.11
CA GLY A 617 -16.64 28.31 61.06
C GLY A 617 -17.58 29.39 61.58
N HIS A 618 -17.46 30.64 61.11
CA HIS A 618 -18.12 31.79 61.72
C HIS A 618 -18.89 32.69 60.72
N GLY A 619 -20.22 32.70 60.88
CA GLY A 619 -21.10 33.77 60.39
C GLY A 619 -21.60 33.65 58.95
N ARG A 620 -22.81 34.20 58.72
CA ARG A 620 -23.36 34.40 57.37
C ARG A 620 -22.57 35.50 56.66
N GLY A 621 -21.58 35.10 55.85
CA GLY A 621 -20.72 36.01 55.09
C GLY A 621 -19.24 35.62 55.01
N GLY A 622 -18.84 34.49 55.62
CA GLY A 622 -17.46 34.01 55.61
C GLY A 622 -16.85 33.90 54.20
N ARG A 623 -15.61 34.41 54.04
CA ARG A 623 -14.84 34.29 52.80
C ARG A 623 -14.32 32.86 52.65
N GLY A 624 -14.41 32.30 51.44
CA GLY A 624 -13.82 31.00 51.15
C GLY A 624 -12.29 31.02 51.28
N ILE A 625 -11.75 30.05 52.01
CA ILE A 625 -10.31 29.83 52.17
C ILE A 625 -9.90 28.54 51.45
N TYR A 626 -8.70 28.51 50.90
CA TYR A 626 -8.17 27.38 50.13
C TYR A 626 -6.81 26.97 50.70
N PRO A 627 -6.43 25.68 50.66
CA PRO A 627 -5.06 25.24 50.94
C PRO A 627 -4.10 25.91 49.93
N THR A 628 -3.18 26.74 50.41
CA THR A 628 -2.44 27.69 49.57
C THR A 628 -1.59 26.99 48.50
N ARG A 629 -0.95 25.88 48.87
CA ARG A 629 -0.14 25.07 47.96
C ARG A 629 -0.97 24.42 46.86
N GLU A 630 -2.14 23.88 47.19
CA GLU A 630 -3.03 23.22 46.23
C GLU A 630 -3.66 24.25 45.29
N ALA A 631 -4.09 25.39 45.83
CA ALA A 631 -4.64 26.50 45.05
C ALA A 631 -3.62 27.07 44.05
N LEU A 632 -2.39 27.38 44.47
CA LEU A 632 -1.35 27.87 43.56
C LEU A 632 -0.95 26.80 42.53
N SER A 633 -0.90 25.51 42.92
CA SER A 633 -0.65 24.41 41.96
C SER A 633 -1.76 24.28 40.92
N ALA A 634 -3.03 24.43 41.33
CA ALA A 634 -4.19 24.42 40.44
C ALA A 634 -4.19 25.65 39.51
N LEU A 635 -3.85 26.85 40.00
CA LEU A 635 -3.71 28.05 39.16
C LEU A 635 -2.59 27.92 38.13
N ALA A 636 -1.42 27.38 38.52
CA ALA A 636 -0.34 27.07 37.57
C ALA A 636 -0.81 26.05 36.51
N GLY A 637 -1.53 24.99 36.94
CA GLY A 637 -2.18 24.05 36.03
C GLY A 637 -3.16 24.73 35.07
N ARG A 638 -3.98 25.68 35.56
CA ARG A 638 -4.98 26.39 34.77
C ARG A 638 -4.39 27.37 33.76
N ILE A 639 -3.24 27.97 34.04
CA ILE A 639 -2.47 28.77 33.07
C ILE A 639 -1.86 27.85 32.01
N ARG A 640 -1.23 26.74 32.39
CA ARG A 640 -0.70 25.75 31.43
C ARG A 640 -1.80 25.17 30.55
N GLN A 641 -3.02 24.93 31.07
CA GLN A 641 -4.18 24.57 30.25
C GLN A 641 -4.60 25.67 29.26
N GLN A 642 -4.61 26.94 29.70
CA GLN A 642 -5.00 28.08 28.86
C GLN A 642 -4.07 28.29 27.64
N TYR A 643 -2.80 27.97 27.81
CA TYR A 643 -1.76 28.10 26.78
C TYR A 643 -1.21 26.74 26.32
N ALA A 644 -1.93 25.64 26.55
CA ALA A 644 -1.46 24.26 26.31
C ALA A 644 -1.06 23.96 24.85
N VAL A 645 -1.53 24.78 23.91
CA VAL A 645 -1.14 24.73 22.50
C VAL A 645 -0.21 25.90 22.22
N ARG A 646 1.08 25.60 21.99
CA ARG A 646 2.04 26.58 21.44
C ARG A 646 1.51 27.12 20.10
N PRO A 647 1.53 28.44 19.84
CA PRO A 647 1.02 29.02 18.61
C PRO A 647 1.57 28.32 17.37
N ARG A 648 0.68 27.91 16.46
CA ARG A 648 1.03 27.22 15.21
C ARG A 648 1.64 28.19 14.21
N THR A 649 2.94 28.42 14.34
CA THR A 649 3.76 29.15 13.37
C THR A 649 4.81 28.18 12.81
N ALA A 650 4.33 27.16 12.11
CA ALA A 650 5.15 26.06 11.62
C ALA A 650 6.03 26.50 10.45
N VAL A 651 7.34 26.61 10.71
CA VAL A 651 8.34 26.30 9.68
C VAL A 651 8.08 24.86 9.22
N GLY A 652 8.05 24.64 7.90
CA GLY A 652 7.75 23.33 7.32
C GLY A 652 8.70 22.25 7.84
N GLU A 653 8.14 21.22 8.47
CA GLU A 653 8.85 20.00 8.86
C GLU A 653 8.21 18.80 8.17
N ARG A 654 9.05 17.98 7.54
CA ARG A 654 8.67 16.85 6.68
C ARG A 654 9.49 15.62 7.09
N ARG A 655 8.98 14.43 6.77
CA ARG A 655 9.70 13.17 6.99
C ARG A 655 10.43 12.78 5.70
N MET A 656 11.74 12.61 5.79
CA MET A 656 12.60 12.23 4.66
C MET A 656 13.61 11.17 5.11
N THR A 657 13.92 10.23 4.23
CA THR A 657 14.96 9.23 4.46
C THR A 657 16.37 9.81 4.26
N THR A 658 17.39 9.16 4.82
CA THR A 658 18.80 9.45 4.49
C THR A 658 19.05 9.44 2.98
N GLY A 659 18.41 8.51 2.27
CA GLY A 659 18.47 8.38 0.81
C GLY A 659 17.79 9.50 0.04
N GLU A 660 16.63 9.99 0.49
CA GLU A 660 15.97 11.17 -0.10
C GLU A 660 16.81 12.44 0.11
N MET A 661 17.34 12.69 1.31
CA MET A 661 18.25 13.83 1.52
C MET A 661 19.50 13.78 0.62
N LEU A 662 20.04 12.57 0.37
CA LEU A 662 21.18 12.37 -0.52
C LEU A 662 20.82 12.57 -2.00
N ALA A 663 19.63 12.16 -2.44
CA ALA A 663 19.17 12.30 -3.83
C ALA A 663 18.79 13.74 -4.18
N ASP A 664 18.01 14.38 -3.32
CA ASP A 664 17.49 15.74 -3.49
C ASP A 664 18.66 16.75 -3.41
N GLY A 665 19.67 16.46 -2.59
CA GLY A 665 20.96 17.14 -2.55
C GLY A 665 21.12 18.06 -1.35
N LEU A 666 22.22 17.88 -0.62
CA LEU A 666 22.48 18.58 0.65
C LEU A 666 22.76 20.07 0.52
N HIS A 667 23.16 20.54 -0.65
CA HIS A 667 23.50 21.94 -0.91
C HIS A 667 22.73 22.46 -2.12
N LEU A 668 22.14 23.65 -1.99
CA LEU A 668 21.51 24.37 -3.09
C LEU A 668 22.57 24.95 -4.06
N PRO A 669 22.21 25.27 -5.31
CA PRO A 669 23.06 26.08 -6.19
C PRO A 669 23.43 27.41 -5.50
N GLY A 670 24.71 27.58 -5.18
CA GLY A 670 25.22 28.67 -4.32
C GLY A 670 25.78 28.21 -2.96
N GLY A 671 25.73 26.92 -2.63
CA GLY A 671 26.42 26.34 -1.47
C GLY A 671 25.67 26.42 -0.13
N ALA A 672 24.45 26.97 -0.10
CA ALA A 672 23.62 26.99 1.10
C ALA A 672 23.07 25.59 1.44
N VAL A 673 23.15 25.17 2.71
CA VAL A 673 22.72 23.83 3.14
C VAL A 673 21.20 23.69 3.08
N ASN A 674 20.73 22.68 2.37
CA ASN A 674 19.33 22.44 2.04
C ASN A 674 18.55 21.90 3.25
N PHE A 675 18.97 20.78 3.83
CA PHE A 675 18.24 20.13 4.93
C PHE A 675 18.73 20.57 6.30
N ALA A 676 17.80 20.69 7.26
CA ALA A 676 18.14 20.84 8.66
C ALA A 676 17.11 20.19 9.59
N ILE A 677 17.57 19.58 10.66
CA ILE A 677 16.75 18.99 11.72
C ILE A 677 16.64 20.00 12.87
N ARG A 678 15.46 20.18 13.47
CA ARG A 678 15.34 21.06 14.64
C ARG A 678 16.01 20.41 15.85
N ILE A 679 16.77 21.19 16.63
CA ILE A 679 17.32 20.73 17.92
C ILE A 679 16.21 20.24 18.87
N ALA A 680 16.58 19.35 19.79
CA ALA A 680 15.72 18.96 20.90
C ALA A 680 15.36 20.16 21.80
N ALA A 681 14.23 20.07 22.50
CA ALA A 681 13.92 21.00 23.59
C ALA A 681 14.90 20.83 24.77
N PRO A 682 15.03 21.81 25.68
CA PRO A 682 15.79 21.64 26.92
C PRO A 682 15.31 20.42 27.69
N LEU A 683 16.23 19.65 28.29
CA LEU A 683 15.82 18.42 28.99
C LEU A 683 15.00 18.76 30.24
N GLU A 684 13.80 18.21 30.34
CA GLU A 684 12.93 18.33 31.50
C GLU A 684 13.18 17.13 32.44
N LEU A 685 14.15 17.29 33.34
CA LEU A 685 14.61 16.26 34.28
C LEU A 685 14.37 16.71 35.74
N PRO A 686 14.16 15.78 36.68
CA PRO A 686 13.89 16.10 38.08
C PRO A 686 15.10 16.73 38.78
N GLU A 687 14.82 17.44 39.87
CA GLU A 687 15.87 17.92 40.77
C GLU A 687 16.54 16.75 41.51
N ILE A 688 17.87 16.82 41.63
CA ILE A 688 18.67 15.82 42.37
C ILE A 688 19.39 16.49 43.54
N CYS A 689 19.99 15.69 44.43
CA CYS A 689 20.94 16.18 45.43
C CYS A 689 22.38 15.88 44.96
N PRO A 690 23.04 16.79 44.23
CA PRO A 690 24.37 16.54 43.70
C PRO A 690 25.46 16.60 44.79
N PRO A 691 26.66 16.03 44.54
CA PRO A 691 27.79 16.07 45.47
C PRO A 691 28.49 17.45 45.44
N GLY A 692 27.82 18.45 46.00
CA GLY A 692 28.26 19.85 46.05
C GLY A 692 27.39 20.79 45.20
N ASP A 693 27.44 22.08 45.54
CA ASP A 693 26.73 23.14 44.81
C ASP A 693 27.12 23.17 43.31
N PRO A 694 26.16 23.12 42.36
CA PRO A 694 26.47 23.08 40.94
C PRO A 694 27.35 24.23 40.46
N TYR A 695 27.07 25.48 40.90
CA TYR A 695 27.83 26.66 40.47
C TYR A 695 29.30 26.58 40.94
N THR A 696 29.51 26.31 42.23
CA THR A 696 30.84 26.14 42.83
C THR A 696 31.62 24.98 42.18
N VAL A 697 30.93 23.89 41.82
CA VAL A 697 31.55 22.77 41.09
C VAL A 697 31.98 23.18 39.68
N GLY A 698 31.17 23.94 38.95
CA GLY A 698 31.50 24.46 37.61
C GLY A 698 32.73 25.35 37.64
N ALA A 699 32.74 26.34 38.54
CA ALA A 699 33.87 27.25 38.71
C ALA A 699 35.17 26.50 39.06
N ARG A 700 35.09 25.48 39.93
CA ARG A 700 36.25 24.66 40.32
C ARG A 700 36.75 23.76 39.19
N LEU A 701 35.87 23.25 38.32
CA LEU A 701 36.25 22.43 37.16
C LEU A 701 37.01 23.25 36.11
N ALA A 702 36.67 24.53 35.95
CA ALA A 702 37.37 25.46 35.07
C ALA A 702 38.68 26.03 35.65
N GLY A 703 38.69 26.41 36.93
CA GLY A 703 39.78 27.20 37.53
C GLY A 703 40.86 26.45 38.31
N GLY A 704 40.79 25.12 38.42
CA GLY A 704 41.71 24.33 39.26
C GLY A 704 42.79 23.57 38.48
N PRO A 705 43.98 23.30 39.08
CA PRO A 705 44.96 22.34 38.55
C PRO A 705 44.47 20.89 38.77
N GLY A 706 43.40 20.52 38.06
CA GLY A 706 42.85 19.18 38.05
C GLY A 706 43.67 18.21 37.18
N ALA A 707 43.39 16.91 37.31
CA ALA A 707 43.96 15.90 36.42
C ALA A 707 43.47 16.11 34.97
N PRO A 708 44.27 15.77 33.93
CA PRO A 708 43.88 15.97 32.52
C PRO A 708 42.55 15.33 32.11
N ASP A 709 42.16 14.23 32.76
CA ASP A 709 40.91 13.50 32.51
C ASP A 709 39.73 13.90 33.42
N ALA A 710 39.81 15.07 34.08
CA ALA A 710 38.67 15.63 34.79
C ALA A 710 37.51 15.93 33.83
N GLY A 711 36.28 15.63 34.25
CA GLY A 711 35.06 15.81 33.46
C GLY A 711 33.85 16.04 34.35
N ILE A 712 32.69 16.30 33.75
CA ILE A 712 31.45 16.58 34.49
C ILE A 712 30.81 15.24 34.88
N SER A 713 30.44 15.08 36.15
CA SER A 713 29.71 13.87 36.57
C SER A 713 28.35 13.80 35.87
N VAL A 714 27.99 12.60 35.40
CA VAL A 714 26.73 12.36 34.68
C VAL A 714 25.49 12.76 35.48
N ALA A 715 25.58 12.73 36.81
CA ALA A 715 24.53 13.25 37.71
C ALA A 715 24.24 14.73 37.42
N PHE A 716 25.25 15.58 37.26
CA PHE A 716 25.04 16.98 36.89
C PHE A 716 24.53 17.10 35.45
N LEU A 717 25.05 16.33 34.50
CA LEU A 717 24.57 16.32 33.10
C LEU A 717 23.11 15.85 32.95
N ARG A 718 22.49 15.35 34.02
CA ARG A 718 21.09 14.90 34.09
C ARG A 718 20.29 15.51 35.26
N ALA A 719 20.84 16.54 35.90
CA ALA A 719 20.15 17.29 36.94
C ALA A 719 18.98 18.13 36.36
N SER A 720 18.22 18.83 37.22
CA SER A 720 17.18 19.74 36.74
C SER A 720 17.74 20.83 35.83
N TYR A 721 16.87 21.48 35.06
CA TYR A 721 17.25 22.60 34.19
C TYR A 721 18.00 23.69 34.98
N ASP A 722 17.46 24.10 36.14
CA ASP A 722 18.06 25.13 37.00
C ASP A 722 19.43 24.70 37.54
N GLN A 723 19.59 23.42 37.94
CA GLN A 723 20.87 22.89 38.43
C GLN A 723 21.93 22.78 37.33
N ARG A 724 21.53 22.47 36.08
CA ARG A 724 22.44 22.47 34.92
C ARG A 724 22.81 23.87 34.47
N LEU A 725 21.86 24.82 34.53
CA LEU A 725 22.13 26.23 34.26
C LEU A 725 23.11 26.80 35.30
N ALA A 726 22.91 26.54 36.59
CA ALA A 726 23.83 26.94 37.66
C ALA A 726 25.24 26.37 37.48
N LEU A 727 25.37 25.10 37.07
CA LEU A 727 26.67 24.50 36.72
C LEU A 727 27.34 25.23 35.54
N LEU A 728 26.57 25.53 34.49
CA LEU A 728 27.07 26.25 33.33
C LEU A 728 27.50 27.69 33.69
N GLN A 729 26.75 28.37 34.55
CA GLN A 729 27.09 29.70 35.08
C GLN A 729 28.44 29.71 35.78
N GLY A 730 28.70 28.74 36.66
CA GLY A 730 30.00 28.64 37.34
C GLY A 730 31.15 28.32 36.38
N LEU A 731 30.91 27.45 35.40
CA LEU A 731 31.90 27.11 34.36
C LEU A 731 32.20 28.32 33.46
N ALA A 732 31.18 29.10 33.11
CA ALA A 732 31.28 30.27 32.25
C ALA A 732 31.91 31.48 32.95
N ASP A 733 31.68 31.68 34.25
CA ASP A 733 32.34 32.77 34.99
C ASP A 733 33.83 32.51 35.23
N ALA A 734 34.28 31.25 35.19
CA ALA A 734 35.68 30.87 35.36
C ALA A 734 36.46 30.65 34.06
N ALA A 735 35.81 30.19 32.97
CA ALA A 735 36.47 29.87 31.69
C ALA A 735 35.76 30.43 30.44
N GLY A 736 34.69 31.22 30.62
CA GLY A 736 33.88 31.78 29.54
C GLY A 736 34.15 33.25 29.26
N THR A 737 34.11 33.61 27.98
CA THR A 737 34.03 35.00 27.51
C THR A 737 32.74 35.22 26.73
N VAL A 738 32.27 36.46 26.66
CA VAL A 738 31.14 36.88 25.83
C VAL A 738 31.54 38.10 24.99
N ALA A 739 31.24 38.06 23.69
CA ALA A 739 31.62 39.10 22.74
C ALA A 739 30.60 40.24 22.68
N ASP A 740 31.05 41.47 23.00
CA ASP A 740 30.26 42.69 23.27
C ASP A 740 29.32 43.21 22.14
N ARG A 741 29.21 42.50 21.01
CA ARG A 741 28.35 42.86 19.86
C ARG A 741 27.56 41.71 19.24
N SER A 742 27.95 40.47 19.48
CA SER A 742 27.31 39.28 18.90
C SER A 742 26.63 38.40 19.95
N GLY A 743 26.87 38.63 21.25
CA GLY A 743 26.39 37.77 22.32
C GLY A 743 26.90 36.33 22.18
N HIS A 744 28.03 36.15 21.49
CA HIS A 744 28.67 34.86 21.30
C HIS A 744 29.49 34.52 22.54
N VAL A 745 29.25 33.33 23.09
CA VAL A 745 29.88 32.80 24.28
C VAL A 745 30.91 31.76 23.87
N GLU A 746 32.16 31.94 24.30
CA GLU A 746 33.24 30.96 24.11
C GLU A 746 33.74 30.49 25.47
N LEU A 747 33.59 29.20 25.77
CA LEU A 747 34.26 28.54 26.90
C LEU A 747 35.57 27.96 26.41
N THR A 748 36.71 28.35 26.99
CA THR A 748 38.02 27.79 26.64
C THR A 748 38.52 26.89 27.77
N LEU A 749 38.63 25.59 27.49
CA LEU A 749 38.84 24.52 28.47
C LEU A 749 40.05 23.67 28.05
N THR A 750 40.93 23.31 28.99
CA THR A 750 42.18 22.58 28.68
C THR A 750 42.00 21.07 28.53
N GLY A 751 41.01 20.47 29.20
CA GLY A 751 40.73 19.03 29.13
C GLY A 751 39.69 18.68 28.05
N GLN A 752 40.04 17.76 27.14
CA GLN A 752 39.14 17.32 26.05
C GLN A 752 37.83 16.74 26.57
N ARG A 753 37.90 15.99 27.68
CA ARG A 753 36.75 15.40 28.36
C ARG A 753 35.82 16.49 28.93
N LEU A 754 36.37 17.42 29.72
CA LEU A 754 35.62 18.54 30.28
C LEU A 754 34.95 19.38 29.18
N ALA A 755 35.63 19.62 28.06
CA ALA A 755 35.04 20.34 26.92
C ALA A 755 33.92 19.55 26.22
N THR A 756 34.06 18.22 26.09
CA THR A 756 33.02 17.34 25.53
C THR A 756 31.80 17.26 26.44
N ASP A 757 32.02 17.17 27.75
CA ASP A 757 30.95 17.15 28.76
C ASP A 757 30.25 18.53 28.86
N ALA A 758 30.99 19.64 28.80
CA ALA A 758 30.44 20.99 28.78
C ALA A 758 29.64 21.28 27.50
N LEU A 759 30.10 20.77 26.36
CA LEU A 759 29.36 20.81 25.10
C LEU A 759 28.01 20.07 25.20
N GLU A 760 27.97 18.92 25.89
CA GLU A 760 26.70 18.23 26.16
C GLU A 760 25.83 18.98 27.20
N LEU A 761 26.42 19.56 28.25
CA LEU A 761 25.71 20.40 29.22
C LEU A 761 24.95 21.52 28.51
N VAL A 762 25.62 22.27 27.63
CA VAL A 762 25.02 23.35 26.84
C VAL A 762 23.92 22.82 25.90
N ARG A 763 24.17 21.74 25.15
CA ARG A 763 23.14 21.11 24.29
C ARG A 763 21.92 20.64 25.10
N SER A 764 22.11 20.12 26.30
CA SER A 764 21.02 19.65 27.18
C SER A 764 20.10 20.77 27.69
N LEU A 765 20.56 22.03 27.65
CA LEU A 765 19.75 23.21 27.95
C LEU A 765 19.00 23.73 26.71
N GLY A 766 18.98 22.97 25.60
CA GLY A 766 18.33 23.36 24.35
C GLY A 766 19.09 24.43 23.57
N ILE A 767 20.40 24.57 23.81
CA ILE A 767 21.27 25.55 23.14
C ILE A 767 22.11 24.83 22.08
N LYS A 768 22.08 25.31 20.84
CA LYS A 768 23.03 24.85 19.80
C LYS A 768 24.44 25.34 20.11
N ALA A 769 25.38 24.42 20.23
CA ALA A 769 26.78 24.68 20.52
C ALA A 769 27.71 23.85 19.63
N THR A 770 28.92 24.36 19.38
CA THR A 770 29.99 23.67 18.64
C THR A 770 31.22 23.48 19.51
N LEU A 771 32.09 22.54 19.13
CA LEU A 771 33.38 22.28 19.77
C LEU A 771 34.47 22.31 18.71
N THR A 772 35.53 23.08 18.95
CA THR A 772 36.71 23.18 18.08
C THR A 772 37.99 23.20 18.91
N ASP A 773 39.10 22.73 18.35
CA ASP A 773 40.41 22.87 18.98
C ASP A 773 40.82 24.36 19.06
N ALA A 774 41.48 24.73 20.16
CA ALA A 774 42.01 26.08 20.38
C ALA A 774 43.55 26.03 20.39
N PRO A 775 44.24 26.81 19.53
CA PRO A 775 45.70 26.85 19.53
C PRO A 775 46.24 27.42 20.85
N ALA A 776 47.40 26.93 21.28
CA ALA A 776 48.09 27.44 22.46
C ALA A 776 48.41 28.93 22.32
N THR A 777 48.08 29.74 23.33
CA THR A 777 48.42 31.17 23.40
C THR A 777 49.72 31.38 24.19
N PRO A 778 50.36 32.56 24.13
CA PRO A 778 51.56 32.83 24.94
C PRO A 778 51.37 32.64 26.45
N GLU A 779 50.15 32.79 26.96
CA GLU A 779 49.78 32.57 28.36
C GLU A 779 49.38 31.11 28.68
N ALA A 780 49.01 30.32 27.67
CA ALA A 780 48.48 28.97 27.83
C ALA A 780 49.42 27.92 27.22
N SER A 781 50.22 27.25 28.06
CA SER A 781 51.30 26.34 27.66
C SER A 781 50.87 25.02 27.01
N THR A 782 49.57 24.76 26.86
CA THR A 782 49.01 23.63 26.11
C THR A 782 47.89 24.10 25.19
N ALA A 783 47.71 23.42 24.05
CA ALA A 783 46.50 23.58 23.25
C ALA A 783 45.26 23.22 24.08
N GLY A 784 44.13 23.87 23.78
CA GLY A 784 42.88 23.69 24.50
C GLY A 784 41.72 23.38 23.57
N TYR A 785 40.51 23.47 24.12
CA TYR A 785 39.26 23.15 23.46
C TYR A 785 38.26 24.27 23.69
N ARG A 786 37.60 24.73 22.63
CA ARG A 786 36.64 25.83 22.65
C ARG A 786 35.23 25.31 22.44
N VAL A 787 34.35 25.49 23.43
CA VAL A 787 32.90 25.29 23.30
C VAL A 787 32.27 26.65 22.97
N ALA A 788 31.69 26.78 21.78
CA ALA A 788 31.19 28.04 21.24
C ALA A 788 29.67 28.00 21.00
N PHE A 789 28.93 29.00 21.48
CA PHE A 789 27.47 29.06 21.36
C PHE A 789 26.92 30.50 21.48
N THR A 790 25.61 30.67 21.23
CA THR A 790 24.89 31.93 21.41
C THR A 790 23.52 31.63 22.00
N THR A 791 23.16 32.28 23.11
CA THR A 791 21.95 32.00 23.89
C THR A 791 21.40 33.26 24.55
N ALA A 792 20.08 33.32 24.73
CA ALA A 792 19.37 34.33 25.52
C ALA A 792 19.15 33.88 26.98
N GLN A 793 19.56 32.65 27.34
CA GLN A 793 19.53 32.16 28.72
C GLN A 793 20.68 32.82 29.51
N PRO A 794 20.48 33.19 30.80
CA PRO A 794 21.52 33.81 31.61
C PRO A 794 22.59 32.78 32.02
N VAL A 795 23.56 32.55 31.14
CA VAL A 795 24.59 31.51 31.28
C VAL A 795 25.85 31.96 32.04
N PHE A 796 25.86 33.16 32.60
CA PHE A 796 26.82 33.61 33.62
C PHE A 796 26.12 33.82 34.95
N GLY A 797 26.84 33.74 36.07
CA GLY A 797 26.36 34.21 37.38
C GLY A 797 26.49 35.72 37.53
N ARG A 798 27.44 36.36 36.82
CA ARG A 798 27.60 37.82 36.80
C ARG A 798 26.63 38.52 35.85
N GLU A 799 25.93 39.53 36.37
CA GLU A 799 25.01 40.37 35.61
C GLU A 799 25.69 41.16 34.47
N ASP A 800 26.96 41.58 34.66
CA ASP A 800 27.75 42.32 33.65
C ASP A 800 28.03 41.53 32.35
N SER A 801 27.92 40.21 32.42
CA SER A 801 28.23 39.27 31.35
C SER A 801 26.95 38.70 30.77
N ASN A 802 25.91 38.51 31.58
CA ASN A 802 24.55 38.29 31.08
C ASN A 802 24.00 39.50 30.30
N ALA A 803 24.29 40.73 30.72
CA ALA A 803 23.88 41.96 30.02
C ALA A 803 24.51 42.16 28.62
N ARG A 804 25.40 41.25 28.19
CA ARG A 804 26.02 41.21 26.86
C ARG A 804 25.51 40.06 25.99
N LEU A 805 24.58 39.25 26.50
CA LEU A 805 23.82 38.25 25.75
C LEU A 805 22.68 38.93 24.96
N PRO A 806 22.19 38.34 23.86
CA PRO A 806 21.11 38.92 23.07
C PRO A 806 19.73 38.54 23.64
N ASP A 807 18.79 39.49 23.67
CA ASP A 807 17.41 39.26 24.14
C ASP A 807 16.68 38.12 23.40
N GLN A 808 17.02 37.89 22.13
CA GLN A 808 16.52 36.79 21.31
C GLN A 808 17.65 36.18 20.46
N VAL A 809 17.68 34.85 20.36
CA VAL A 809 18.63 34.13 19.49
C VAL A 809 18.15 34.11 18.03
N PRO A 810 19.08 34.08 17.05
CA PRO A 810 18.74 33.85 15.65
C PRO A 810 17.95 32.56 15.43
N GLU A 811 16.97 32.57 14.51
CA GLU A 811 16.17 31.39 14.18
C GLU A 811 17.02 30.21 13.67
N THR A 812 18.17 30.51 13.04
CA THR A 812 19.19 29.53 12.60
C THR A 812 19.81 28.73 13.75
N SER A 813 19.81 29.24 14.99
CA SER A 813 20.29 28.53 16.17
C SER A 813 19.37 27.38 16.59
N GLN A 814 18.14 27.31 16.07
CA GLN A 814 17.19 26.22 16.36
C GLN A 814 17.42 24.97 15.49
N TRP A 815 18.40 24.97 14.58
CA TRP A 815 18.53 23.97 13.51
C TRP A 815 19.94 23.37 13.38
N LEU A 816 20.01 22.04 13.28
CA LEU A 816 21.18 21.26 12.87
C LEU A 816 21.12 21.04 11.35
N TYR A 817 21.90 21.79 10.59
CA TYR A 817 21.93 21.67 9.12
C TYR A 817 22.75 20.44 8.72
N VAL A 818 22.30 19.68 7.71
CA VAL A 818 22.93 18.42 7.28
C VAL A 818 24.10 18.71 6.34
N ALA A 819 25.32 18.64 6.88
CA ALA A 819 26.55 19.05 6.21
C ALA A 819 27.09 17.98 5.23
N SER A 820 27.02 16.69 5.59
CA SER A 820 27.38 15.59 4.69
C SER A 820 26.55 14.33 4.93
N ILE A 821 26.47 13.47 3.91
CA ILE A 821 25.93 12.11 3.98
C ILE A 821 26.89 11.22 3.20
N GLU A 822 27.64 10.38 3.90
CA GLU A 822 28.73 9.58 3.34
C GLU A 822 28.47 8.09 3.59
N LYS A 823 28.58 7.23 2.58
CA LYS A 823 28.41 5.78 2.79
C LYS A 823 29.61 5.22 3.57
N VAL A 824 29.33 4.44 4.62
CA VAL A 824 30.35 3.79 5.45
C VAL A 824 30.33 2.26 5.29
N ALA A 825 31.30 1.58 5.91
CA ALA A 825 31.32 0.12 5.97
C ALA A 825 30.09 -0.42 6.73
N ALA A 826 29.58 -1.58 6.29
CA ALA A 826 28.42 -2.21 6.90
C ALA A 826 28.77 -2.84 8.26
N GLU A 827 28.23 -2.27 9.34
CA GLU A 827 28.34 -2.75 10.72
C GLU A 827 26.94 -3.03 11.34
N PRO A 828 26.83 -3.81 12.42
CA PRO A 828 25.53 -4.20 12.97
C PRO A 828 24.66 -3.02 13.41
N ALA A 829 23.37 -3.07 13.10
CA ALA A 829 22.41 -2.00 13.39
C ALA A 829 21.06 -2.51 13.90
N ALA A 830 20.37 -1.68 14.69
CA ALA A 830 19.04 -1.92 15.24
C ALA A 830 18.26 -0.59 15.33
N CYS A 831 16.98 -0.64 15.70
CA CYS A 831 16.20 0.54 16.05
C CYS A 831 15.41 0.30 17.34
N VAL A 832 15.00 1.38 18.00
CA VAL A 832 14.01 1.34 19.08
C VAL A 832 12.70 2.00 18.67
N THR A 833 11.63 1.68 19.39
CA THR A 833 10.36 2.42 19.37
C THR A 833 10.04 2.87 20.78
N VAL A 834 9.53 4.09 20.92
CA VAL A 834 9.16 4.72 22.20
C VAL A 834 7.68 5.08 22.24
N ASP A 835 7.16 5.32 23.44
CA ASP A 835 5.78 5.71 23.74
C ASP A 835 5.45 7.21 23.48
N SER A 836 6.41 7.98 22.95
CA SER A 836 6.24 9.42 22.70
C SER A 836 5.16 9.74 21.67
N THR A 837 4.54 10.91 21.78
CA THR A 837 3.34 11.28 21.00
C THR A 837 3.59 11.51 19.50
N ASP A 838 4.84 11.76 19.08
CA ASP A 838 5.26 11.78 17.66
C ASP A 838 5.97 10.48 17.23
N ARG A 839 6.11 9.53 18.16
CA ARG A 839 6.86 8.25 18.10
C ARG A 839 8.37 8.41 17.87
N THR A 840 8.94 9.57 18.19
CA THR A 840 10.38 9.86 18.06
C THR A 840 11.13 9.86 19.40
N TYR A 841 12.44 9.59 19.35
CA TYR A 841 13.38 9.56 20.47
C TYR A 841 14.71 10.19 20.06
N LEU A 842 15.51 10.64 21.02
CA LEU A 842 16.78 11.31 20.78
C LEU A 842 17.92 10.30 20.54
N VAL A 843 18.69 10.45 19.46
CA VAL A 843 19.93 9.68 19.19
C VAL A 843 21.23 10.50 19.23
N GLY A 844 22.33 9.86 19.59
CA GLY A 844 23.66 10.44 19.79
C GLY A 844 23.77 11.32 21.05
N ARG A 845 24.97 11.84 21.33
CA ARG A 845 25.20 13.00 22.24
C ARG A 845 24.69 14.33 21.62
N GLY A 846 23.78 14.23 20.66
CA GLY A 846 23.34 15.29 19.73
C GLY A 846 21.84 15.41 19.58
N MET A 847 21.11 14.36 19.95
CA MET A 847 19.68 14.38 20.22
C MET A 847 18.78 14.55 18.97
N VAL A 848 18.57 13.46 18.20
CA VAL A 848 17.94 13.48 16.85
C VAL A 848 16.79 12.40 16.62
N PRO A 849 15.65 12.64 15.89
CA PRO A 849 14.37 11.82 15.89
C PRO A 849 13.88 10.98 14.62
N THR A 850 12.97 9.94 14.75
CA THR A 850 12.53 8.93 13.69
C THR A 850 11.06 8.31 13.70
N SER A 851 10.53 7.55 12.67
CA SER A 851 9.13 6.91 12.66
C SER A 851 8.72 5.80 11.58
N ASN A 852 7.43 5.32 11.49
CA ASN A 852 6.81 4.14 10.71
C ASN A 852 5.23 4.29 10.42
N THR A 853 4.32 3.50 9.76
CA THR A 853 4.14 2.35 8.75
C THR A 853 2.59 2.10 8.39
N GLN A 854 2.10 1.32 7.37
CA GLN A 854 0.64 1.34 6.86
C GLN A 854 -0.23 0.08 6.40
N PHE A 855 -0.02 -0.65 5.27
CA PHE A 855 -1.11 -1.37 4.48
C PHE A 855 -2.05 -2.35 5.22
N LEU A 856 -1.54 -3.25 6.06
CA LEU A 856 -2.30 -4.32 6.74
C LEU A 856 -3.60 -3.80 7.40
N ALA A 857 -3.52 -2.61 7.99
CA ALA A 857 -4.63 -2.02 8.73
C ALA A 857 -5.87 -1.74 7.86
N TYR A 858 -5.69 -1.42 6.57
CA TYR A 858 -6.79 -1.14 5.65
C TYR A 858 -7.60 -2.39 5.30
N SER A 859 -6.92 -3.51 5.07
CA SER A 859 -7.57 -4.80 4.75
C SER A 859 -8.39 -5.33 5.93
N ALA A 860 -7.86 -5.25 7.16
CA ALA A 860 -8.58 -5.67 8.37
C ALA A 860 -9.82 -4.79 8.62
N PHE A 861 -9.73 -3.48 8.40
CA PHE A 861 -10.86 -2.57 8.52
C PHE A 861 -11.99 -2.89 7.53
N GLN A 862 -11.66 -3.21 6.27
CA GLN A 862 -12.69 -3.57 5.29
C GLN A 862 -13.40 -4.90 5.60
N TYR A 863 -12.68 -5.92 6.10
CA TYR A 863 -13.33 -7.19 6.48
C TYR A 863 -14.28 -7.03 7.67
N ALA A 864 -13.91 -6.19 8.65
CA ALA A 864 -14.81 -5.84 9.76
C ALA A 864 -16.08 -5.11 9.26
N LEU A 865 -15.95 -4.20 8.28
CA LEU A 865 -17.11 -3.56 7.64
C LEU A 865 -17.97 -4.54 6.81
N GLU A 866 -17.39 -5.62 6.28
CA GLU A 866 -18.15 -6.72 5.65
C GLU A 866 -18.90 -7.58 6.69
N GLY A 867 -18.75 -7.30 7.99
CA GLY A 867 -19.30 -8.11 9.07
C GLY A 867 -18.59 -9.45 9.23
N ARG A 868 -17.27 -9.46 9.05
CA ARG A 868 -16.39 -10.60 9.37
C ARG A 868 -15.62 -10.30 10.66
N PRO A 869 -15.56 -11.24 11.63
CA PRO A 869 -14.63 -11.11 12.74
C PRO A 869 -13.21 -11.25 12.21
N VAL A 870 -12.33 -10.33 12.62
CA VAL A 870 -10.93 -10.29 12.19
C VAL A 870 -10.02 -10.37 13.41
N ILE A 871 -9.11 -11.33 13.43
CA ILE A 871 -7.98 -11.32 14.37
C ILE A 871 -6.74 -10.83 13.62
N VAL A 872 -6.03 -9.88 14.21
CA VAL A 872 -4.71 -9.42 13.75
C VAL A 872 -3.69 -9.78 14.81
N ILE A 873 -2.75 -10.68 14.49
CA ILE A 873 -1.60 -10.99 15.34
C ILE A 873 -0.39 -10.21 14.83
N ASP A 874 0.21 -9.42 15.72
CA ASP A 874 1.34 -8.54 15.42
C ASP A 874 2.49 -8.84 16.40
N PRO A 875 3.49 -9.65 15.98
CA PRO A 875 4.62 -10.05 16.80
C PRO A 875 5.68 -8.95 16.96
N LYS A 876 5.49 -7.76 16.38
CA LYS A 876 6.44 -6.65 16.50
C LYS A 876 6.36 -6.07 17.91
N LYS A 877 7.48 -6.06 18.65
CA LYS A 877 7.57 -5.29 19.88
C LYS A 877 7.32 -3.81 19.57
N GLY A 878 6.48 -3.15 20.37
CA GLY A 878 6.22 -1.70 20.29
C GLY A 878 5.50 -1.21 19.03
N SER A 879 4.89 -2.08 18.22
CA SER A 879 3.88 -1.67 17.26
C SER A 879 2.56 -1.34 17.97
N ASP A 880 1.79 -0.43 17.37
CA ASP A 880 0.41 -0.18 17.77
C ASP A 880 -0.38 0.40 16.60
N LEU A 881 -1.33 -0.39 16.10
CA LEU A 881 -2.28 -0.09 15.03
C LEU A 881 -3.70 0.21 15.53
N SER A 882 -3.97 0.17 16.84
CA SER A 882 -5.32 0.37 17.42
C SER A 882 -6.02 1.64 16.92
N ALA A 883 -5.28 2.75 16.81
CA ALA A 883 -5.77 4.03 16.30
C ALA A 883 -6.27 3.99 14.83
N ALA A 884 -5.79 3.04 14.01
CA ALA A 884 -6.27 2.82 12.64
C ALA A 884 -7.55 1.95 12.61
N PHE A 885 -7.74 1.09 13.61
CA PHE A 885 -8.89 0.20 13.73
C PHE A 885 -10.12 0.86 14.36
N GLY A 886 -9.93 1.88 15.21
CA GLY A 886 -11.00 2.63 15.86
C GLY A 886 -11.36 2.13 17.25
N GLN A 887 -12.42 2.70 17.85
CA GLN A 887 -12.80 2.42 19.24
C GLN A 887 -13.42 1.03 19.43
N ASP A 888 -14.00 0.44 18.37
CA ASP A 888 -14.62 -0.88 18.38
C ASP A 888 -13.60 -2.03 18.29
N CYS A 889 -12.30 -1.71 18.29
CA CYS A 889 -11.21 -2.68 18.21
C CYS A 889 -10.83 -3.23 19.60
N THR A 890 -11.11 -4.50 19.84
CA THR A 890 -10.68 -5.20 21.05
C THR A 890 -9.17 -5.43 20.98
N THR A 891 -8.38 -4.76 21.83
CA THR A 891 -6.91 -4.85 21.80
C THR A 891 -6.38 -5.65 22.99
N TYR A 892 -5.72 -6.78 22.71
CA TYR A 892 -5.00 -7.60 23.69
C TYR A 892 -3.50 -7.34 23.58
N SER A 893 -2.85 -7.00 24.70
CA SER A 893 -1.38 -6.94 24.78
C SER A 893 -0.86 -8.18 25.49
N LEU A 894 0.23 -8.78 25.02
CA LEU A 894 0.84 -9.92 25.72
C LEU A 894 1.29 -9.58 27.15
N ASP A 895 1.55 -8.31 27.44
CA ASP A 895 1.74 -7.78 28.81
C ASP A 895 0.54 -8.08 29.74
N SER A 896 -0.68 -8.04 29.21
CA SER A 896 -1.91 -8.14 30.01
C SER A 896 -2.24 -9.55 30.48
N PHE A 897 -1.60 -10.59 29.92
CA PHE A 897 -1.64 -11.95 30.47
C PHE A 897 -0.68 -12.14 31.66
N ALA A 898 0.19 -11.16 31.94
CA ALA A 898 1.25 -11.26 32.96
C ALA A 898 1.02 -10.40 34.22
N GLY A 899 -0.06 -9.61 34.33
CA GLY A 899 -0.19 -8.61 35.39
C GLY A 899 -1.61 -8.20 35.83
N SER A 900 -2.13 -8.87 36.86
CA SER A 900 -2.81 -8.33 38.06
C SER A 900 -3.96 -7.29 37.98
N SER A 901 -4.43 -6.84 36.81
CA SER A 901 -5.51 -5.84 36.74
C SER A 901 -6.46 -6.00 35.53
N GLY A 902 -7.59 -6.69 35.75
CA GLY A 902 -8.82 -6.56 34.95
C GLY A 902 -8.83 -7.18 33.54
N GLY A 903 -7.67 -7.48 32.95
CA GLY A 903 -7.55 -8.38 31.80
C GLY A 903 -7.47 -9.86 32.22
N LEU A 904 -7.23 -10.77 31.26
CA LEU A 904 -7.19 -12.23 31.46
C LEU A 904 -5.95 -12.74 32.25
N GLY A 905 -5.39 -11.90 33.11
CA GLY A 905 -4.10 -12.03 33.79
C GLY A 905 -4.22 -12.40 35.27
N GLY A 906 -4.76 -13.59 35.55
CA GLY A 906 -4.52 -14.26 36.84
C GLY A 906 -3.03 -14.63 36.99
N SER A 907 -2.56 -14.83 38.22
CA SER A 907 -1.16 -15.18 38.48
C SER A 907 -0.79 -16.57 37.91
N GLY A 908 0.17 -16.62 36.98
CA GLY A 908 0.97 -17.80 36.60
C GLY A 908 0.19 -19.11 36.36
N GLY A 909 -0.11 -19.41 35.10
CA GLY A 909 -0.88 -20.61 34.72
C GLY A 909 -2.31 -20.33 34.27
N THR A 910 -2.53 -19.20 33.58
CA THR A 910 -3.86 -18.77 33.10
C THR A 910 -4.43 -19.74 32.06
N GLY A 911 -3.60 -20.34 31.20
CA GLY A 911 -4.00 -21.30 30.16
C GLY A 911 -4.84 -20.71 29.01
N VAL A 912 -4.78 -19.39 28.78
CA VAL A 912 -5.58 -18.72 27.74
C VAL A 912 -5.28 -19.22 26.31
N CYS A 913 -4.07 -19.77 26.12
CA CYS A 913 -3.60 -20.46 24.90
C CYS A 913 -3.40 -21.96 25.13
N ASP A 914 -4.10 -22.57 26.09
CA ASP A 914 -4.01 -24.01 26.39
C ASP A 914 -4.80 -24.83 25.35
N PRO A 915 -4.15 -25.73 24.60
CA PRO A 915 -4.81 -26.47 23.52
C PRO A 915 -5.88 -27.44 24.01
N LEU A 916 -5.89 -27.88 25.28
CA LEU A 916 -6.99 -28.68 25.82
C LEU A 916 -8.29 -27.87 25.97
N ARG A 917 -8.22 -26.53 25.98
CA ARG A 917 -9.39 -25.66 26.07
C ARG A 917 -9.98 -25.23 24.73
N PHE A 918 -9.16 -25.02 23.70
CA PHE A 918 -9.64 -24.52 22.40
C PHE A 918 -9.88 -25.61 21.35
N SER A 919 -9.19 -26.76 21.44
CA SER A 919 -9.25 -27.81 20.41
C SER A 919 -10.64 -28.43 20.29
N LYS A 920 -11.06 -28.75 19.05
CA LYS A 920 -12.36 -29.36 18.75
C LYS A 920 -12.64 -30.68 19.46
N THR A 921 -11.63 -31.53 19.66
CA THR A 921 -11.76 -32.75 20.46
C THR A 921 -10.67 -32.86 21.54
N PRO A 922 -10.91 -33.60 22.63
CA PRO A 922 -9.89 -33.87 23.64
C PRO A 922 -8.64 -34.57 23.06
N ALA A 923 -8.80 -35.41 22.03
CA ALA A 923 -7.67 -36.10 21.39
C ALA A 923 -6.77 -35.12 20.62
N ASP A 924 -7.37 -34.18 19.88
CA ASP A 924 -6.62 -33.13 19.16
C ASP A 924 -5.88 -32.22 20.14
N GLY A 925 -6.53 -31.87 21.26
CA GLY A 925 -5.93 -31.09 22.34
C GLY A 925 -4.74 -31.80 22.99
N ILE A 926 -4.86 -33.10 23.30
CA ILE A 926 -3.76 -33.92 23.84
C ILE A 926 -2.60 -33.98 22.85
N ASN A 927 -2.86 -34.26 21.57
CA ASN A 927 -1.80 -34.35 20.55
C ASN A 927 -1.08 -33.00 20.36
N THR A 928 -1.82 -31.89 20.42
CA THR A 928 -1.24 -30.54 20.39
C THR A 928 -0.41 -30.24 21.63
N ALA A 929 -0.90 -30.61 22.82
CA ALA A 929 -0.18 -30.44 24.08
C ALA A 929 1.14 -31.21 24.08
N VAL A 930 1.15 -32.48 23.65
CA VAL A 930 2.36 -33.30 23.56
C VAL A 930 3.40 -32.64 22.63
N SER A 931 2.99 -32.29 21.40
CA SER A 931 3.86 -31.64 20.41
C SER A 931 4.48 -30.33 20.95
N VAL A 932 3.68 -29.46 21.56
CA VAL A 932 4.16 -28.16 22.07
C VAL A 932 5.09 -28.32 23.27
N LEU A 933 4.80 -29.27 24.16
CA LEU A 933 5.66 -29.57 25.32
C LEU A 933 6.97 -30.23 24.90
N HIS A 934 6.95 -31.10 23.88
CA HIS A 934 8.15 -31.67 23.27
C HIS A 934 9.04 -30.60 22.61
N ASP A 935 8.45 -29.66 21.87
CA ASP A 935 9.20 -28.59 21.20
C ASP A 935 9.80 -27.57 22.18
N VAL A 936 9.05 -27.20 23.23
CA VAL A 936 9.61 -26.39 24.31
C VAL A 936 10.72 -27.16 25.04
N ASN A 937 10.57 -28.46 25.26
CA ASN A 937 11.48 -29.35 25.98
C ASN A 937 11.98 -28.73 27.29
N VAL A 938 11.19 -28.87 28.36
CA VAL A 938 11.54 -28.43 29.72
C VAL A 938 12.46 -29.42 30.47
N TRP A 939 12.79 -30.57 29.87
CA TRP A 939 13.59 -31.63 30.49
C TRP A 939 15.08 -31.53 30.15
N PRO A 940 15.98 -32.14 30.95
CA PRO A 940 17.43 -32.15 30.67
C PRO A 940 17.80 -32.75 29.31
N HIS A 941 18.92 -32.29 28.74
CA HIS A 941 19.45 -32.81 27.48
C HIS A 941 19.83 -34.31 27.61
N GLY A 942 19.02 -35.17 26.99
CA GLY A 942 19.26 -36.62 26.90
C GLY A 942 17.96 -37.43 26.90
N SER A 943 16.95 -36.99 27.67
CA SER A 943 15.75 -37.80 27.98
C SER A 943 14.67 -37.86 26.89
N ARG A 944 14.93 -37.33 25.68
CA ARG A 944 13.89 -37.07 24.66
C ARG A 944 13.07 -38.28 24.23
N GLN A 945 13.70 -39.44 24.00
CA GLN A 945 13.11 -40.52 23.21
C GLN A 945 12.06 -41.38 23.92
N ASN A 946 11.86 -41.22 25.25
CA ASN A 946 10.95 -42.06 26.02
C ASN A 946 9.74 -41.30 26.62
N LEU A 947 9.76 -39.96 26.68
CA LEU A 947 8.79 -39.20 27.48
C LEU A 947 7.48 -38.84 26.75
N GLU A 948 7.43 -38.89 25.41
CA GLU A 948 6.21 -38.51 24.67
C GLU A 948 5.04 -39.47 24.91
N ALA A 949 5.30 -40.78 24.94
CA ALA A 949 4.27 -41.79 25.19
C ALA A 949 3.69 -41.67 26.61
N ASP A 950 4.56 -41.49 27.61
CA ASP A 950 4.17 -41.28 29.00
C ASP A 950 3.39 -39.97 29.17
N LEU A 951 3.80 -38.89 28.47
CA LEU A 951 3.08 -37.62 28.45
C LEU A 951 1.69 -37.75 27.82
N GLN A 952 1.57 -38.46 26.70
CA GLN A 952 0.30 -38.69 26.03
C GLN A 952 -0.63 -39.55 26.90
N ALA A 953 -0.09 -40.55 27.61
CA ALA A 953 -0.83 -41.36 28.57
C ALA A 953 -1.32 -40.54 29.78
N ALA A 954 -0.43 -39.78 30.41
CA ALA A 954 -0.75 -38.92 31.55
C ALA A 954 -1.83 -37.87 31.23
N LEU A 955 -1.69 -37.16 30.10
CA LEU A 955 -2.69 -36.18 29.65
C LEU A 955 -4.03 -36.85 29.35
N LYS A 956 -4.02 -38.00 28.67
CA LYS A 956 -5.23 -38.79 28.40
C LYS A 956 -5.92 -39.28 29.68
N TYR A 957 -5.17 -39.68 30.69
CA TYR A 957 -5.72 -40.07 32.00
C TYR A 957 -6.38 -38.87 32.70
N GLY A 958 -5.66 -37.75 32.85
CA GLY A 958 -6.20 -36.58 33.54
C GLY A 958 -7.44 -35.98 32.86
N VAL A 959 -7.46 -35.96 31.52
CA VAL A 959 -8.62 -35.52 30.73
C VAL A 959 -9.79 -36.50 30.84
N ALA A 960 -9.55 -37.82 30.89
CA ALA A 960 -10.61 -38.80 31.15
C ALA A 960 -11.23 -38.65 32.55
N HIS A 961 -10.47 -38.12 33.52
CA HIS A 961 -10.93 -37.78 34.86
C HIS A 961 -11.43 -36.32 35.00
N GLY A 962 -11.65 -35.64 33.87
CA GLY A 962 -12.40 -34.39 33.80
C GLY A 962 -11.59 -33.11 33.63
N ALA A 963 -10.25 -33.19 33.56
CA ALA A 963 -9.40 -32.02 33.37
C ALA A 963 -9.63 -31.32 32.02
N LYS A 964 -9.47 -29.99 32.01
CA LYS A 964 -9.62 -29.12 30.82
C LYS A 964 -8.38 -28.31 30.47
N ALA A 965 -7.40 -28.24 31.37
CA ALA A 965 -6.10 -27.62 31.14
C ALA A 965 -4.95 -28.62 31.38
N ILE A 966 -3.83 -28.41 30.69
CA ILE A 966 -2.66 -29.33 30.70
C ILE A 966 -2.15 -29.54 32.12
N GLY A 967 -2.02 -28.45 32.89
CA GLY A 967 -1.53 -28.52 34.25
C GLY A 967 -2.51 -29.20 35.21
N THR A 968 -3.82 -29.08 34.99
CA THR A 968 -4.82 -29.85 35.77
C THR A 968 -4.71 -31.34 35.44
N ALA A 969 -4.62 -31.70 34.16
CA ALA A 969 -4.51 -33.10 33.72
C ALA A 969 -3.26 -33.79 34.29
N LEU A 970 -2.11 -33.11 34.27
CA LEU A 970 -0.87 -33.60 34.88
C LEU A 970 -0.92 -33.64 36.41
N GLN A 971 -1.66 -32.74 37.06
CA GLN A 971 -1.87 -32.80 38.52
C GLN A 971 -2.68 -34.03 38.94
N ILE A 972 -3.77 -34.35 38.21
CA ILE A 972 -4.58 -35.56 38.47
C ILE A 972 -3.74 -36.81 38.22
N ALA A 973 -3.16 -36.96 37.03
CA ALA A 973 -2.36 -38.15 36.69
C ALA A 973 -1.18 -38.37 37.65
N LYS A 974 -0.56 -37.29 38.18
CA LYS A 974 0.49 -37.41 39.20
C LYS A 974 -0.08 -37.81 40.57
N ALA A 975 -1.24 -37.30 40.97
CA ALA A 975 -1.86 -37.62 42.25
C ALA A 975 -2.29 -39.11 42.33
N ASP A 976 -2.80 -39.64 41.21
CA ASP A 976 -3.28 -41.03 41.12
C ASP A 976 -2.17 -42.04 40.75
N GLY A 977 -0.94 -41.57 40.48
CA GLY A 977 0.26 -42.39 40.27
C GLY A 977 0.57 -42.77 38.81
N GLU A 978 -0.26 -42.32 37.87
CA GLU A 978 -0.17 -42.59 36.41
C GLU A 978 0.84 -41.68 35.69
N ALA A 979 1.36 -40.63 36.35
CA ALA A 979 2.42 -39.76 35.85
C ALA A 979 3.57 -39.66 36.86
N SER A 980 4.81 -39.87 36.40
CA SER A 980 5.99 -39.72 37.25
C SER A 980 6.24 -38.25 37.63
N ALA A 981 6.85 -38.03 38.79
CA ALA A 981 7.26 -36.68 39.20
C ALA A 981 8.28 -36.07 38.23
N GLU A 982 9.17 -36.88 37.66
CA GLU A 982 10.18 -36.46 36.67
C GLU A 982 9.56 -35.98 35.35
N LEU A 983 8.41 -36.55 34.95
CA LEU A 983 7.63 -36.12 33.80
C LEU A 983 6.88 -34.81 34.09
N ALA A 984 6.09 -34.78 35.17
CA ALA A 984 5.09 -33.73 35.41
C ALA A 984 5.65 -32.46 36.10
N ASP A 985 6.56 -32.59 37.06
CA ASP A 985 7.01 -31.42 37.86
C ASP A 985 7.80 -30.37 37.06
N PRO A 986 8.63 -30.70 36.05
CA PRO A 986 9.25 -29.69 35.19
C PRO A 986 8.22 -28.78 34.48
N ILE A 987 7.14 -29.36 33.96
CA ILE A 987 6.05 -28.62 33.29
C ILE A 987 5.30 -27.74 34.29
N LEU A 988 4.85 -28.34 35.41
CA LEU A 988 4.08 -27.63 36.44
C LEU A 988 4.89 -26.51 37.10
N ARG A 989 6.21 -26.70 37.27
CA ARG A 989 7.13 -25.67 37.76
C ARG A 989 7.32 -24.56 36.74
N GLN A 990 7.54 -24.86 35.46
CA GLN A 990 7.73 -23.84 34.43
C GLN A 990 6.48 -22.97 34.27
N SER A 991 5.26 -23.55 34.30
CA SER A 991 3.99 -22.80 34.20
C SER A 991 3.81 -21.78 35.34
N ARG A 992 4.30 -22.09 36.55
CA ARG A 992 4.31 -21.18 37.71
C ARG A 992 5.43 -20.14 37.67
N THR A 993 6.47 -20.35 36.87
CA THR A 993 7.69 -19.53 36.86
C THR A 993 7.76 -18.56 35.67
N ASP A 994 7.22 -18.95 34.52
CA ASP A 994 7.26 -18.21 33.27
C ASP A 994 5.83 -17.91 32.79
N PRO A 995 5.38 -16.64 32.80
CA PRO A 995 4.02 -16.26 32.36
C PRO A 995 3.72 -16.62 30.90
N MET A 996 4.72 -16.67 30.01
CA MET A 996 4.52 -17.03 28.60
C MET A 996 4.24 -18.54 28.46
N PHE A 997 4.91 -19.37 29.25
CA PHE A 997 4.60 -20.80 29.33
C PHE A 997 3.32 -21.08 30.14
N GLY A 998 3.03 -20.29 31.17
CA GLY A 998 1.76 -20.34 31.93
C GLY A 998 0.53 -19.89 31.12
N ALA A 999 0.71 -19.17 30.02
CA ALA A 999 -0.36 -18.92 29.05
C ALA A 999 -0.68 -20.16 28.19
N ILE A 1000 0.30 -21.03 27.95
CA ILE A 1000 0.18 -22.31 27.21
C ILE A 1000 -0.32 -23.45 28.12
N VAL A 1001 0.15 -23.48 29.38
CA VAL A 1001 -0.14 -24.54 30.33
C VAL A 1001 -0.98 -24.00 31.48
N GLY A 1002 -2.30 -24.19 31.41
CA GLY A 1002 -3.22 -23.77 32.46
C GLY A 1002 -3.13 -24.64 33.72
N LEU A 1003 -3.23 -24.01 34.90
CA LEU A 1003 -3.21 -24.69 36.21
C LEU A 1003 -4.58 -24.78 36.89
N ASP A 1004 -5.61 -24.18 36.28
CA ASP A 1004 -7.03 -24.23 36.67
C ASP A 1004 -7.88 -24.51 35.42
N ASP A 1005 -8.94 -25.29 35.55
CA ASP A 1005 -9.92 -25.58 34.49
C ASP A 1005 -10.96 -24.46 34.29
N LYS A 1006 -10.98 -23.47 35.19
CA LYS A 1006 -11.84 -22.27 35.11
C LYS A 1006 -11.18 -21.08 34.41
N GLY A 1007 -9.92 -21.19 34.02
CA GLY A 1007 -9.22 -20.12 33.31
C GLY A 1007 -9.89 -19.80 31.97
N GLU A 1008 -9.79 -18.55 31.56
CA GLU A 1008 -10.44 -18.04 30.35
C GLU A 1008 -9.82 -18.61 29.06
N VAL A 1009 -10.51 -18.44 27.93
CA VAL A 1009 -10.09 -18.93 26.62
C VAL A 1009 -10.04 -17.74 25.65
N LEU A 1010 -9.08 -17.75 24.73
CA LEU A 1010 -9.02 -16.73 23.67
C LEU A 1010 -10.34 -16.67 22.91
N SER A 1011 -10.93 -15.48 22.82
CA SER A 1011 -12.20 -15.24 22.13
C SER A 1011 -12.07 -14.03 21.19
N ALA A 1012 -12.78 -14.10 20.07
CA ALA A 1012 -12.74 -13.07 19.04
C ALA A 1012 -14.00 -12.20 19.08
N SER A 1013 -13.81 -10.88 19.03
CA SER A 1013 -14.89 -9.89 18.85
C SER A 1013 -15.73 -10.15 17.59
N GLU A 1014 -16.86 -9.47 17.42
CA GLU A 1014 -17.55 -9.43 16.11
C GLU A 1014 -16.85 -8.51 15.10
N GLY A 1015 -16.12 -7.50 15.58
CA GLY A 1015 -15.25 -6.63 14.79
C GLY A 1015 -13.79 -7.08 14.77
N ILE A 1016 -12.86 -6.14 15.04
CA ILE A 1016 -11.41 -6.40 15.02
C ILE A 1016 -10.91 -6.75 16.43
N THR A 1017 -10.17 -7.84 16.52
CA THR A 1017 -9.37 -8.28 17.67
C THR A 1017 -7.89 -8.11 17.35
N TYR A 1018 -7.21 -7.13 17.94
CA TYR A 1018 -5.78 -6.86 17.72
C TYR A 1018 -4.94 -7.45 18.86
N ILE A 1019 -4.15 -8.48 18.56
CA ILE A 1019 -3.24 -9.15 19.50
C ILE A 1019 -1.81 -8.68 19.21
N ARG A 1020 -1.23 -7.92 20.14
CA ARG A 1020 0.14 -7.37 20.01
C ARG A 1020 1.07 -7.89 21.11
N VAL A 1021 2.38 -7.89 20.84
CA VAL A 1021 3.39 -8.26 21.86
C VAL A 1021 3.54 -7.21 22.95
N GLY A 1022 3.34 -5.93 22.63
CA GLY A 1022 3.50 -4.83 23.58
C GLY A 1022 4.95 -4.70 24.06
N ASN A 1023 5.15 -4.61 25.38
CA ASN A 1023 6.46 -4.50 26.01
C ASN A 1023 7.05 -5.86 26.44
N ALA A 1024 6.24 -6.93 26.40
CA ALA A 1024 6.60 -8.26 26.89
C ALA A 1024 7.93 -8.74 26.30
N ASN A 1025 8.82 -9.30 27.13
CA ASN A 1025 10.15 -9.70 26.68
C ASN A 1025 10.18 -11.05 25.94
N LEU A 1026 9.33 -11.15 24.92
CA LEU A 1026 9.29 -12.25 23.96
C LEU A 1026 10.61 -12.29 23.18
N GLU A 1027 11.49 -13.23 23.51
CA GLU A 1027 12.76 -13.42 22.78
C GLU A 1027 12.48 -14.22 21.51
N LEU A 1028 12.15 -13.52 20.43
CA LEU A 1028 11.95 -14.16 19.13
C LEU A 1028 13.24 -14.87 18.67
N PRO A 1029 13.12 -16.05 18.04
CA PRO A 1029 14.27 -16.76 17.49
C PRO A 1029 15.02 -15.89 16.45
N PRO A 1030 16.36 -15.98 16.37
CA PRO A 1030 17.11 -15.20 15.37
C PRO A 1030 16.77 -15.69 13.96
N MET A 1031 16.63 -14.76 13.01
CA MET A 1031 16.23 -15.07 11.63
C MET A 1031 17.19 -16.07 10.98
N GLY A 1032 16.64 -17.19 10.47
CA GLY A 1032 17.41 -18.26 9.81
C GLY A 1032 18.21 -19.17 10.75
N VAL A 1033 17.74 -19.37 11.99
CA VAL A 1033 18.34 -20.29 12.97
C VAL A 1033 17.40 -21.47 13.24
N ASP A 1034 17.95 -22.68 13.20
CA ASP A 1034 17.23 -23.94 13.43
C ASP A 1034 16.69 -24.06 14.87
N GLN A 1035 15.43 -24.51 15.00
CA GLN A 1035 14.70 -24.79 16.25
C GLN A 1035 15.54 -25.59 17.25
N ALA A 1036 16.29 -26.58 16.79
CA ALA A 1036 17.10 -27.45 17.66
C ALA A 1036 18.23 -26.70 18.40
N SER A 1037 18.61 -25.52 17.93
CA SER A 1037 19.66 -24.67 18.51
C SER A 1037 19.14 -23.51 19.39
N LEU A 1038 17.82 -23.35 19.50
CA LEU A 1038 17.19 -22.25 20.25
C LEU A 1038 17.24 -22.45 21.78
N GLY A 1039 17.44 -21.35 22.51
CA GLY A 1039 17.34 -21.32 23.97
C GLY A 1039 15.91 -21.50 24.46
N LEU A 1040 15.72 -21.95 25.72
CA LEU A 1040 14.39 -22.27 26.27
C LEU A 1040 13.39 -21.10 26.13
N THR A 1041 13.79 -19.87 26.45
CA THR A 1041 12.97 -18.65 26.29
C THR A 1041 12.49 -18.44 24.85
N GLN A 1042 13.33 -18.76 23.87
CA GLN A 1042 13.02 -18.62 22.44
C GLN A 1042 12.06 -19.72 21.97
N ARG A 1043 12.21 -20.95 22.48
CA ARG A 1043 11.27 -22.06 22.21
C ARG A 1043 9.90 -21.78 22.83
N ILE A 1044 9.85 -21.28 24.06
CA ILE A 1044 8.60 -20.82 24.72
C ILE A 1044 7.96 -19.67 23.92
N SER A 1045 8.75 -18.70 23.46
CA SER A 1045 8.27 -17.57 22.66
C SER A 1045 7.65 -18.02 21.32
N ALA A 1046 8.30 -18.94 20.61
CA ALA A 1046 7.79 -19.52 19.36
C ALA A 1046 6.53 -20.39 19.61
N ALA A 1047 6.53 -21.21 20.65
CA ALA A 1047 5.39 -22.02 21.06
C ALA A 1047 4.16 -21.17 21.42
N LEU A 1048 4.35 -20.04 22.10
CA LEU A 1048 3.27 -19.13 22.45
C LEU A 1048 2.65 -18.48 21.20
N ILE A 1049 3.48 -18.02 20.25
CA ILE A 1049 2.96 -17.53 18.95
C ILE A 1049 2.23 -18.65 18.20
N ARG A 1050 2.75 -19.88 18.20
CA ARG A 1050 2.10 -21.03 17.57
C ARG A 1050 0.71 -21.30 18.17
N MET A 1051 0.58 -21.28 19.50
CA MET A 1051 -0.70 -21.46 20.19
C MET A 1051 -1.64 -20.27 20.05
N LEU A 1052 -1.13 -19.03 19.98
CA LEU A 1052 -1.94 -17.87 19.63
C LEU A 1052 -2.53 -18.00 18.22
N VAL A 1053 -1.76 -18.47 17.23
CA VAL A 1053 -2.24 -18.67 15.85
C VAL A 1053 -3.33 -19.75 15.81
N PHE A 1054 -3.11 -20.93 16.40
CA PHE A 1054 -4.10 -22.01 16.39
C PHE A 1054 -5.34 -21.71 17.23
N GLY A 1055 -5.17 -21.12 18.43
CA GLY A 1055 -6.28 -20.66 19.26
C GLY A 1055 -7.08 -19.53 18.60
N SER A 1056 -6.43 -18.66 17.82
CA SER A 1056 -7.11 -17.62 17.04
C SER A 1056 -7.93 -18.20 15.89
N ALA A 1057 -7.42 -19.22 15.18
CA ALA A 1057 -8.20 -19.92 14.17
C ALA A 1057 -9.44 -20.60 14.79
N GLU A 1058 -9.28 -21.26 15.94
CA GLU A 1058 -10.40 -21.91 16.66
C GLU A 1058 -11.40 -20.89 17.25
N ALA A 1059 -10.97 -19.69 17.66
CA ALA A 1059 -11.85 -18.60 18.08
C ALA A 1059 -12.68 -17.98 16.92
N LEU A 1060 -12.33 -18.30 15.67
CA LEU A 1060 -13.04 -17.90 14.44
C LEU A 1060 -13.84 -19.06 13.81
N ARG A 1061 -13.83 -20.26 14.42
CA ARG A 1061 -14.58 -21.46 14.01
C ARG A 1061 -16.04 -21.14 13.68
N ASP A 1062 -16.53 -21.63 12.54
CA ASP A 1062 -17.91 -21.51 12.04
C ASP A 1062 -18.41 -20.05 11.85
N ARG A 1063 -17.54 -19.04 12.03
CA ARG A 1063 -17.86 -17.60 11.89
C ARG A 1063 -17.35 -16.99 10.58
N ARG A 1064 -16.72 -17.80 9.71
CA ARG A 1064 -16.19 -17.39 8.40
C ARG A 1064 -15.29 -16.14 8.49
N GLY A 1065 -14.40 -16.15 9.48
CA GLY A 1065 -13.55 -15.02 9.90
C GLY A 1065 -12.16 -14.99 9.25
N VAL A 1066 -11.41 -13.93 9.53
CA VAL A 1066 -10.09 -13.66 8.92
C VAL A 1066 -9.00 -13.58 10.00
N LEU A 1067 -7.87 -14.25 9.77
CA LEU A 1067 -6.72 -14.27 10.67
C LEU A 1067 -5.49 -13.66 9.97
N MET A 1068 -5.10 -12.44 10.34
CA MET A 1068 -3.94 -11.77 9.75
C MET A 1068 -2.70 -11.93 10.64
N LEU A 1069 -1.60 -12.39 10.06
CA LEU A 1069 -0.32 -12.59 10.76
C LEU A 1069 0.73 -11.64 10.18
N ASP A 1070 1.14 -10.62 10.94
CA ASP A 1070 2.30 -9.79 10.57
C ASP A 1070 3.61 -10.54 10.89
N GLU A 1071 4.66 -10.31 10.08
CA GLU A 1071 5.95 -11.03 10.12
C GLU A 1071 5.78 -12.55 10.27
N ALA A 1072 4.98 -13.14 9.37
CA ALA A 1072 4.60 -14.56 9.43
C ALA A 1072 5.79 -15.54 9.54
N TRP A 1073 7.01 -15.15 9.15
CA TRP A 1073 8.23 -15.94 9.35
C TRP A 1073 8.47 -16.37 10.80
N VAL A 1074 7.96 -15.63 11.78
CA VAL A 1074 8.03 -15.99 13.20
C VAL A 1074 7.23 -17.27 13.50
N PHE A 1075 6.16 -17.54 12.74
CA PHE A 1075 5.45 -18.82 12.75
C PHE A 1075 6.11 -19.86 11.82
N LEU A 1076 6.55 -19.46 10.61
CA LEU A 1076 7.20 -20.37 9.64
C LEU A 1076 8.45 -21.06 10.20
N GLY A 1077 9.15 -20.42 11.14
CA GLY A 1077 10.30 -21.00 11.83
C GLY A 1077 10.01 -22.29 12.61
N ALA A 1078 8.74 -22.71 12.74
CA ALA A 1078 8.33 -24.01 13.28
C ALA A 1078 8.40 -25.18 12.26
N GLY A 1079 8.63 -24.90 10.97
CA GLY A 1079 8.69 -25.91 9.90
C GLY A 1079 7.38 -26.08 9.12
N ALA A 1080 7.47 -26.78 7.99
CA ALA A 1080 6.39 -26.87 6.99
C ALA A 1080 5.11 -27.58 7.49
N GLU A 1081 5.25 -28.55 8.40
CA GLU A 1081 4.13 -29.36 8.89
C GLU A 1081 3.08 -28.52 9.66
N GLU A 1082 3.51 -27.52 10.45
CA GLU A 1082 2.58 -26.64 11.16
C GLU A 1082 1.84 -25.68 10.21
N MET A 1083 2.42 -25.38 9.04
CA MET A 1083 1.74 -24.62 7.98
C MET A 1083 0.73 -25.48 7.20
N GLU A 1084 1.05 -26.74 6.89
CA GLU A 1084 0.05 -27.69 6.37
C GLU A 1084 -1.08 -27.87 7.39
N ARG A 1085 -0.74 -28.03 8.68
CA ARG A 1085 -1.71 -28.14 9.77
C ARG A 1085 -2.61 -26.91 9.88
N LEU A 1086 -2.06 -25.70 9.80
CA LEU A 1086 -2.85 -24.46 9.76
C LEU A 1086 -3.76 -24.41 8.53
N GLY A 1087 -3.31 -24.89 7.36
CA GLY A 1087 -4.11 -25.00 6.15
C GLY A 1087 -5.28 -25.98 6.29
N ARG A 1088 -5.00 -27.20 6.79
CA ARG A 1088 -6.00 -28.26 7.06
C ARG A 1088 -7.02 -27.80 8.12
N LEU A 1089 -6.56 -27.18 9.21
CA LEU A 1089 -7.44 -26.64 10.25
C LEU A 1089 -8.31 -25.51 9.70
N SER A 1090 -7.72 -24.49 9.07
CA SER A 1090 -8.46 -23.34 8.56
C SER A 1090 -9.52 -23.73 7.52
N ARG A 1091 -9.24 -24.75 6.68
CA ARG A 1091 -10.23 -25.36 5.77
C ARG A 1091 -11.38 -26.01 6.54
N SER A 1092 -11.08 -26.75 7.61
CA SER A 1092 -12.09 -27.39 8.49
C SER A 1092 -12.89 -26.41 9.37
N LEU A 1093 -12.46 -25.15 9.52
CA LEU A 1093 -13.10 -24.13 10.35
C LEU A 1093 -13.74 -22.97 9.54
N GLU A 1094 -13.63 -23.01 8.20
CA GLU A 1094 -13.96 -21.93 7.27
C GLU A 1094 -13.25 -20.58 7.55
N VAL A 1095 -12.03 -20.63 8.07
CA VAL A 1095 -11.21 -19.45 8.41
C VAL A 1095 -10.28 -19.07 7.25
N PHE A 1096 -10.04 -17.77 7.06
CA PHE A 1096 -9.12 -17.24 6.05
C PHE A 1096 -7.84 -16.64 6.67
N PRO A 1097 -6.70 -17.37 6.70
CA PRO A 1097 -5.42 -16.83 7.12
C PRO A 1097 -4.79 -15.93 6.05
N ILE A 1098 -4.22 -14.79 6.44
CA ILE A 1098 -3.40 -13.93 5.58
C ILE A 1098 -2.03 -13.73 6.22
N LEU A 1099 -0.99 -14.23 5.57
CA LEU A 1099 0.41 -14.06 5.97
C LEU A 1099 0.96 -12.75 5.41
N PHE A 1100 1.50 -11.87 6.24
CA PHE A 1100 2.29 -10.71 5.79
C PHE A 1100 3.76 -11.00 6.06
N THR A 1101 4.61 -10.99 5.02
CA THR A 1101 6.04 -11.29 5.18
C THR A 1101 6.92 -10.56 4.16
N GLN A 1102 8.12 -10.18 4.59
CA GLN A 1102 9.15 -9.61 3.74
C GLN A 1102 10.10 -10.69 3.19
N ARG A 1103 10.07 -11.89 3.78
CA ARG A 1103 10.79 -13.09 3.35
C ARG A 1103 9.85 -14.06 2.64
N VAL A 1104 10.21 -14.40 1.42
CA VAL A 1104 9.46 -15.26 0.50
C VAL A 1104 10.28 -16.49 0.12
N SER A 1105 11.61 -16.41 0.22
CA SER A 1105 12.50 -17.58 0.30
C SER A 1105 11.99 -18.62 1.28
N ASP A 1106 11.69 -18.19 2.51
CA ASP A 1106 11.33 -19.06 3.63
C ASP A 1106 9.98 -19.78 3.39
N LEU A 1107 9.08 -19.20 2.57
CA LEU A 1107 7.83 -19.83 2.14
C LEU A 1107 8.04 -20.90 1.05
N LEU A 1108 8.99 -20.66 0.12
CA LEU A 1108 9.36 -21.63 -0.91
C LEU A 1108 10.17 -22.79 -0.35
N GLU A 1109 11.13 -22.52 0.53
CA GLU A 1109 11.97 -23.53 1.18
C GLU A 1109 11.14 -24.48 2.06
N ALA A 1110 10.06 -23.97 2.66
CA ALA A 1110 9.04 -24.77 3.34
C ALA A 1110 8.04 -25.49 2.40
N ASN A 1111 8.23 -25.42 1.07
CA ASN A 1111 7.42 -26.08 0.04
C ASN A 1111 5.91 -25.70 0.10
N LEU A 1112 5.59 -24.45 0.46
CA LEU A 1112 4.21 -24.01 0.74
C LEU A 1112 3.42 -23.54 -0.51
N THR A 1113 4.00 -23.68 -1.70
CA THR A 1113 3.40 -23.33 -3.01
C THR A 1113 2.01 -23.94 -3.21
N ASN A 1114 1.78 -25.17 -2.72
CA ASN A 1114 0.49 -25.87 -2.85
C ASN A 1114 -0.53 -25.50 -1.76
N HIS A 1115 -0.13 -24.72 -0.75
CA HIS A 1115 -0.94 -24.35 0.41
C HIS A 1115 -1.40 -22.88 0.37
N ILE A 1116 -0.63 -22.00 -0.29
CA ILE A 1116 -0.97 -20.59 -0.48
C ILE A 1116 -1.72 -20.44 -1.80
N ALA A 1117 -3.05 -20.31 -1.73
CA ALA A 1117 -3.90 -20.35 -2.91
C ALA A 1117 -4.03 -18.99 -3.65
N ARG A 1118 -3.72 -17.87 -2.98
CA ARG A 1118 -3.81 -16.51 -3.54
C ARG A 1118 -2.91 -15.53 -2.78
N GLY A 1119 -2.59 -14.39 -3.37
CA GLY A 1119 -1.77 -13.39 -2.68
C GLY A 1119 -1.35 -12.18 -3.50
N ILE A 1120 -0.65 -11.25 -2.86
CA ILE A 1120 -0.25 -9.96 -3.44
C ILE A 1120 1.26 -9.79 -3.36
N ILE A 1121 1.92 -9.64 -4.51
CA ILE A 1121 3.36 -9.30 -4.57
C ILE A 1121 3.50 -7.78 -4.62
N LEU A 1122 4.06 -7.20 -3.56
CA LEU A 1122 4.40 -5.79 -3.44
C LEU A 1122 5.84 -5.52 -3.89
N HIS A 1123 6.26 -4.25 -3.86
CA HIS A 1123 7.67 -3.88 -4.06
C HIS A 1123 8.59 -4.62 -3.07
N THR A 1124 9.76 -5.06 -3.54
CA THR A 1124 10.89 -5.45 -2.69
C THR A 1124 12.18 -4.96 -3.33
N LYS A 1125 13.21 -4.65 -2.53
CA LYS A 1125 14.52 -4.23 -3.03
C LYS A 1125 15.44 -5.40 -3.40
N ASP A 1126 15.15 -6.61 -2.93
CA ASP A 1126 15.96 -7.79 -3.21
C ASP A 1126 15.37 -8.56 -4.41
N PRO A 1127 16.11 -8.69 -5.54
CA PRO A 1127 15.66 -9.50 -6.66
C PRO A 1127 15.39 -10.95 -6.30
N LYS A 1128 16.07 -11.54 -5.31
CA LYS A 1128 15.84 -12.94 -4.90
C LYS A 1128 14.47 -13.12 -4.26
N GLU A 1129 14.05 -12.16 -3.44
CA GLU A 1129 12.71 -12.18 -2.82
C GLU A 1129 11.61 -11.90 -3.85
N ALA A 1130 11.91 -11.08 -4.89
CA ALA A 1130 11.00 -10.89 -6.02
C ALA A 1130 10.85 -12.17 -6.86
N GLU A 1131 11.96 -12.84 -7.20
CA GLU A 1131 11.94 -14.11 -7.92
C GLU A 1131 11.24 -15.21 -7.10
N ALA A 1132 11.50 -15.27 -5.79
CA ALA A 1132 10.82 -16.18 -4.88
C ALA A 1132 9.31 -15.92 -4.84
N ALA A 1133 8.88 -14.66 -4.79
CA ALA A 1133 7.47 -14.30 -4.86
C ALA A 1133 6.81 -14.72 -6.18
N PHE A 1134 7.46 -14.52 -7.32
CA PHE A 1134 6.91 -14.97 -8.61
C PHE A 1134 6.78 -16.49 -8.68
N ARG A 1135 7.83 -17.23 -8.28
CA ARG A 1135 7.81 -18.70 -8.22
C ARG A 1135 6.73 -19.23 -7.26
N LEU A 1136 6.49 -18.58 -6.13
CA LEU A 1136 5.48 -18.98 -5.14
C LEU A 1136 4.04 -18.94 -5.69
N PHE A 1137 3.74 -18.04 -6.63
CA PHE A 1137 2.41 -17.90 -7.25
C PHE A 1137 2.33 -18.47 -8.67
N GLY A 1138 3.36 -19.19 -9.15
CA GLY A 1138 3.41 -19.73 -10.51
C GLY A 1138 3.52 -18.67 -11.61
N VAL A 1139 4.01 -17.48 -11.28
CA VAL A 1139 4.20 -16.36 -12.22
C VAL A 1139 5.57 -16.48 -12.88
N GLU A 1140 5.63 -16.29 -14.20
CA GLU A 1140 6.90 -16.27 -14.94
C GLU A 1140 7.72 -15.01 -14.55
N PRO A 1141 8.95 -15.15 -13.99
CA PRO A 1141 9.75 -14.03 -13.49
C PRO A 1141 10.49 -13.32 -14.64
N THR A 1142 9.75 -12.74 -15.58
CA THR A 1142 10.30 -12.01 -16.71
C THR A 1142 11.07 -10.76 -16.24
N GLN A 1143 12.09 -10.33 -16.99
CA GLN A 1143 12.92 -9.18 -16.61
C GLN A 1143 12.08 -7.92 -16.36
N GLU A 1144 11.04 -7.67 -17.17
CA GLU A 1144 10.13 -6.54 -16.98
C GLU A 1144 9.38 -6.59 -15.63
N ARG A 1145 8.94 -7.78 -15.20
CA ARG A 1145 8.29 -7.98 -13.89
C ARG A 1145 9.28 -7.82 -12.74
N MET A 1146 10.51 -8.31 -12.90
CA MET A 1146 11.60 -8.16 -11.94
C MET A 1146 11.99 -6.68 -11.76
N ASP A 1147 12.18 -5.96 -12.86
CA ASP A 1147 12.46 -4.52 -12.90
C ASP A 1147 11.32 -3.74 -12.23
N PHE A 1148 10.07 -3.94 -12.67
CA PHE A 1148 8.90 -3.23 -12.12
C PHE A 1148 8.75 -3.42 -10.61
N THR A 1149 9.08 -4.61 -10.10
CA THR A 1149 8.99 -4.97 -8.69
C THR A 1149 10.12 -4.39 -7.85
N THR A 1150 11.34 -4.31 -8.41
CA THR A 1150 12.54 -3.82 -7.69
C THR A 1150 12.80 -2.33 -7.86
N ALA A 1151 12.23 -1.68 -8.87
CA ALA A 1151 12.54 -0.30 -9.23
C ALA A 1151 12.14 0.76 -8.17
N PRO A 1152 12.92 1.85 -8.03
CA PRO A 1152 12.62 2.96 -7.12
C PRO A 1152 11.47 3.84 -7.64
N GLU A 1153 10.91 4.69 -6.77
CA GLU A 1153 9.76 5.58 -7.04
C GLU A 1153 10.04 6.76 -7.98
N ARG A 1154 11.29 7.01 -8.37
CA ARG A 1154 11.74 8.14 -9.22
C ARG A 1154 12.76 7.70 -10.26
N ILE A 1155 12.85 8.47 -11.35
CA ILE A 1155 13.91 8.34 -12.36
C ILE A 1155 14.84 9.55 -12.26
N GLY A 1156 15.92 9.42 -11.50
CA GLY A 1156 16.85 10.53 -11.21
C GLY A 1156 16.15 11.74 -10.59
N LYS A 1157 16.61 12.96 -10.93
CA LYS A 1157 15.98 14.25 -10.58
C LYS A 1157 14.85 14.65 -11.55
N GLY A 1158 14.11 13.67 -12.06
CA GLY A 1158 13.35 13.77 -13.31
C GLY A 1158 11.98 13.08 -13.30
N GLY A 1159 11.26 13.15 -12.18
CA GLY A 1159 9.86 12.72 -12.09
C GLY A 1159 9.63 11.29 -11.60
N ALA A 1160 8.34 10.96 -11.45
CA ALA A 1160 7.88 9.69 -10.89
C ALA A 1160 8.15 8.51 -11.83
N ASN A 1161 8.65 7.41 -11.26
CA ASN A 1161 8.89 6.20 -12.01
C ASN A 1161 7.61 5.38 -12.20
N TRP A 1162 6.93 5.58 -13.33
CA TRP A 1162 5.77 4.77 -13.72
C TRP A 1162 6.09 3.27 -13.86
N LYS A 1163 7.36 2.90 -14.04
CA LYS A 1163 7.87 1.52 -13.95
C LYS A 1163 8.31 1.11 -12.53
N SER A 1164 7.58 1.50 -11.48
CA SER A 1164 7.77 0.98 -10.12
C SER A 1164 6.46 0.51 -9.50
N ARG A 1165 6.52 -0.48 -8.61
CA ARG A 1165 5.44 -0.89 -7.70
C ARG A 1165 5.20 0.06 -6.52
N LYS A 1166 6.12 0.98 -6.21
CA LYS A 1166 5.95 1.96 -5.12
C LYS A 1166 4.79 2.93 -5.37
N PRO A 1167 4.19 3.56 -4.34
CA PRO A 1167 3.31 4.71 -4.54
C PRO A 1167 4.09 5.84 -5.23
N LEU A 1168 3.44 6.55 -6.14
CA LEU A 1168 4.04 7.59 -6.99
C LEU A 1168 3.48 8.96 -6.65
N PHE A 1169 4.33 9.97 -6.65
CA PHE A 1169 3.99 11.33 -6.23
C PHE A 1169 4.39 12.37 -7.29
N THR A 1170 3.71 13.50 -7.33
CA THR A 1170 4.26 14.71 -7.96
C THR A 1170 5.39 15.26 -7.11
N TYR A 1171 6.39 15.84 -7.75
CA TYR A 1171 7.50 16.51 -7.08
C TYR A 1171 7.55 17.98 -7.52
N ASP A 1172 7.92 18.90 -6.63
CA ASP A 1172 8.22 20.29 -6.98
C ASP A 1172 9.68 20.46 -7.44
N ASP A 1173 10.09 21.68 -7.77
CA ASP A 1173 11.48 22.05 -8.13
C ASP A 1173 12.48 21.93 -6.96
N ARG A 1174 12.13 21.16 -5.92
CA ARG A 1174 12.92 20.85 -4.72
C ARG A 1174 12.89 19.35 -4.42
N ASP A 1175 12.37 18.53 -5.34
CA ASP A 1175 12.20 17.08 -5.17
C ASP A 1175 11.22 16.67 -4.02
N ASN A 1176 10.37 17.58 -3.51
CA ASN A 1176 9.40 17.25 -2.45
C ASN A 1176 8.09 16.68 -2.99
N ARG A 1177 7.54 15.65 -2.33
CA ARG A 1177 6.21 15.07 -2.62
C ARG A 1177 5.11 16.14 -2.43
N THR A 1178 4.46 16.58 -3.51
CA THR A 1178 3.39 17.59 -3.50
C THR A 1178 1.97 17.01 -3.60
N GLY A 1179 1.83 15.77 -4.08
CA GLY A 1179 0.56 15.09 -4.26
C GLY A 1179 0.75 13.64 -4.69
N LEU A 1180 -0.26 12.79 -4.50
CA LEU A 1180 -0.23 11.39 -4.94
C LEU A 1180 -0.65 11.31 -6.42
N LEU A 1181 0.23 10.81 -7.28
CA LEU A 1181 -0.10 10.48 -8.68
C LEU A 1181 -0.78 9.12 -8.81
N ARG A 1182 -0.31 8.14 -8.03
CA ARG A 1182 -0.76 6.75 -8.07
C ARG A 1182 -0.47 6.05 -6.75
N GLY A 1183 -1.39 5.19 -6.30
CA GLY A 1183 -1.14 4.26 -5.19
C GLY A 1183 0.01 3.27 -5.46
N ALA A 1184 0.32 2.46 -4.44
CA ALA A 1184 1.20 1.31 -4.60
C ALA A 1184 0.56 0.28 -5.55
N VAL A 1185 1.35 -0.46 -6.32
CA VAL A 1185 0.85 -1.50 -7.24
C VAL A 1185 1.33 -2.87 -6.80
N GLY A 1186 0.39 -3.71 -6.37
CA GLY A 1186 0.64 -5.11 -6.08
C GLY A 1186 0.25 -5.99 -7.27
N LEU A 1187 1.02 -7.04 -7.57
CA LEU A 1187 0.56 -8.09 -8.48
C LEU A 1187 -0.36 -8.99 -7.67
N TYR A 1188 -1.68 -8.86 -7.88
CA TYR A 1188 -2.64 -9.71 -7.21
C TYR A 1188 -2.77 -11.02 -8.00
N CYS A 1189 -2.48 -12.14 -7.34
CA CYS A 1189 -2.64 -13.49 -7.84
C CYS A 1189 -3.87 -14.11 -7.16
N ASP A 1190 -4.84 -14.61 -7.93
CA ASP A 1190 -6.11 -15.13 -7.43
C ASP A 1190 -6.26 -16.65 -7.56
N LEU A 1191 -7.44 -17.15 -7.13
CA LEU A 1191 -7.81 -18.58 -7.14
C LEU A 1191 -8.11 -19.13 -8.53
N ASP A 1192 -8.31 -18.25 -9.53
CA ASP A 1192 -8.72 -18.62 -10.89
C ASP A 1192 -7.51 -18.59 -11.86
N ASP A 1193 -6.31 -18.76 -11.30
CA ASP A 1193 -4.98 -18.69 -11.94
C ASP A 1193 -4.64 -17.35 -12.63
N ARG A 1194 -5.34 -16.26 -12.30
CA ARG A 1194 -5.03 -14.93 -12.84
C ARG A 1194 -3.98 -14.24 -11.97
N ALA A 1195 -3.10 -13.48 -12.61
CA ALA A 1195 -2.20 -12.53 -11.96
C ALA A 1195 -2.33 -11.19 -12.70
N VAL A 1196 -2.68 -10.11 -11.99
CA VAL A 1196 -2.90 -8.78 -12.60
C VAL A 1196 -2.39 -7.69 -11.68
N ASP A 1197 -1.80 -6.64 -12.27
CA ASP A 1197 -1.31 -5.49 -11.51
C ASP A 1197 -2.46 -4.60 -11.04
N VAL A 1198 -2.57 -4.45 -9.71
CA VAL A 1198 -3.64 -3.73 -9.00
C VAL A 1198 -3.07 -2.54 -8.26
N GLU A 1199 -3.57 -1.35 -8.56
CA GLU A 1199 -3.32 -0.14 -7.78
C GLU A 1199 -4.14 -0.15 -6.49
N ILE A 1200 -3.43 -0.27 -5.37
CA ILE A 1200 -3.98 -0.18 -4.02
C ILE A 1200 -4.26 1.29 -3.69
N LYS A 1201 -5.51 1.71 -3.90
CA LYS A 1201 -6.01 3.04 -3.52
C LYS A 1201 -6.62 2.98 -2.11
N ILE A 1202 -5.90 3.52 -1.12
CA ILE A 1202 -6.41 3.70 0.23
C ILE A 1202 -7.17 5.04 0.29
N PRO A 1203 -8.46 5.06 0.70
CA PRO A 1203 -9.27 6.29 0.73
C PRO A 1203 -8.69 7.37 1.66
N PRO A 1204 -8.80 8.67 1.31
CA PRO A 1204 -8.32 9.77 2.15
C PRO A 1204 -8.87 9.76 3.58
N ASP A 1205 -10.11 9.33 3.80
CA ASP A 1205 -10.72 9.25 5.13
C ASP A 1205 -10.13 8.12 5.99
N PHE A 1206 -9.80 6.97 5.38
CA PHE A 1206 -9.11 5.90 6.08
C PHE A 1206 -7.64 6.25 6.29
N LEU A 1207 -6.98 6.83 5.27
CA LEU A 1207 -5.64 7.39 5.43
C LEU A 1207 -5.62 8.41 6.56
N ALA A 1208 -6.60 9.30 6.68
CA ALA A 1208 -6.70 10.22 7.81
C ALA A 1208 -6.79 9.44 9.13
N LYS A 1209 -7.73 8.49 9.28
CA LYS A 1209 -7.86 7.65 10.49
C LYS A 1209 -6.54 7.00 10.89
N ALA A 1210 -5.90 6.28 9.97
CA ALA A 1210 -4.62 5.59 10.16
C ALA A 1210 -3.37 6.49 10.16
N SER A 1211 -3.49 7.77 9.77
CA SER A 1211 -2.36 8.69 9.67
C SER A 1211 -1.94 9.21 11.04
N THR A 1212 -0.65 8.99 11.32
CA THR A 1212 0.10 9.55 12.46
C THR A 1212 0.54 11.00 12.23
N ASN A 1213 0.15 11.63 11.11
CA ASN A 1213 0.46 13.03 10.80
C ASN A 1213 -0.37 14.01 11.64
N ALA A 1214 0.30 15.01 12.23
CA ALA A 1214 -0.32 16.04 13.07
C ALA A 1214 -1.29 16.97 12.31
N LEU A 1215 -1.18 17.06 10.98
CA LEU A 1215 -2.13 17.80 10.14
C LEU A 1215 -3.48 17.06 10.03
N ASP A 1216 -3.45 15.77 9.73
CA ASP A 1216 -4.65 14.94 9.56
C ASP A 1216 -5.40 14.73 10.88
N ARG A 1217 -4.70 14.81 12.01
CA ARG A 1217 -5.31 14.83 13.35
C ARG A 1217 -6.06 16.12 13.64
N ALA A 1218 -5.46 17.29 13.36
CA ALA A 1218 -6.08 18.57 13.69
C ALA A 1218 -7.43 18.79 12.96
N LYS A 1219 -7.54 18.34 11.71
CA LYS A 1219 -8.82 18.37 10.95
C LYS A 1219 -9.92 17.51 11.59
N ARG A 1220 -9.58 16.39 12.22
CA ARG A 1220 -10.53 15.51 12.94
C ARG A 1220 -10.98 16.09 14.28
N GLU A 1221 -10.11 16.84 14.95
CA GLU A 1221 -10.35 17.42 16.28
C GLU A 1221 -11.19 18.74 16.23
N GLY A 1222 -11.78 19.09 15.09
CA GLY A 1222 -12.59 20.32 14.92
C GLY A 1222 -11.79 21.63 15.03
N ARG A 1223 -10.46 21.55 15.11
CA ARG A 1223 -9.56 22.68 15.28
C ARG A 1223 -9.36 23.37 13.93
N ALA A 1224 -9.62 24.67 13.87
CA ALA A 1224 -9.47 25.44 12.63
C ALA A 1224 -8.08 25.25 12.02
N VAL A 1225 -8.04 24.84 10.76
CA VAL A 1225 -6.80 24.70 9.98
C VAL A 1225 -6.75 25.85 8.99
N ILE A 1226 -5.79 26.74 9.22
CA ILE A 1226 -5.22 27.67 8.24
C ILE A 1226 -3.93 27.03 7.76
#